data_AF-A0A9E4BIU8-F1
#
_entry.id   AF-A0A9E4BIU8-F1
#
_cell.length_a   1.000
_cell.length_b   1.000
_cell.length_c   1.000
_cell.angle_alpha   90.00
_cell.angle_beta   90.00
_cell.angle_gamma   90.00
#
_symmetry.space_group_name_H-M   'P 1'
#
loop_
_entity.id
_entity.type
_entity.pdbx_description
1 polymer ?
#
loop_
_entity_poly.entity_id
_entity_poly.type
_entity_poly.pdbx_seq_one_letter_code
_entity_poly.pdbx_strand_id
1 'polypeptide(L)'
;MESGRKINFDKTHLPPAQFECVVIADTHYMIDVGDRLLEFESRRLQTQRTGIALQQVADIEADFVIHMGDLVQEYPETSDFKRAMVEARDQIRACNISPHYVAGNHDIGDKTDPTMPTHGATAESLAFFQGLFGPSWYSFDRDLCHFIVLNSQIFNSKIPEADDQWEWLESDLEKHKNQRLFLFFHLPLYLWDKNEPGLGHYDNISPPDRDHLFALIQKYGIELLFAAHVHYPFYDKIGKTRYFITPSVSFTRPGFGHLYASAPPPEQGRDDTGKLGFYLLRIRADRTDIHFIRTKGETKRPTHDRLITCTSATLSSPIGITLRHPIAPIAELPIAYPSVVRQKTRNDQHLLSCIEMGAKFVRFPWRDLRDPFQRTRLEMLCSEGITPIATFLEPRIASLPKHIEANLDFVQNWEIQISDPAQLSDEVCEILNRCAKLAELSLCPIIPNERVPGKQHLRTQMGYHLDELKSLNATLQNADIHLQRVICRVPPNESPWTYIQSLCERTYSNIDHIDVSLELDAQNDCINAHRIAEATFAIVRLPGARLFVDPLTDLDRTMDVTHGLLDTLCNPRAPFHALRCLNTLLNSPVHATIFTDPREQTWENNRILYLNNTHRRLALVLPSQDIFDLNTLEFSLDTSPVRIYHLCTGETETVSRNAQIKIQDGSPILVIGH
;
A
#
# COMPACT_ATOMS: atom_id res chain seq x y z
N MET A 1 -25.03 -17.36 -11.79
CA MET A 1 -24.67 -15.97 -11.43
C MET A 1 -25.25 -15.06 -12.49
N GLU A 2 -26.04 -14.04 -12.13
CA GLU A 2 -26.55 -13.06 -13.10
C GLU A 2 -25.37 -12.39 -13.81
N SER A 3 -25.43 -12.29 -15.13
CA SER A 3 -24.43 -11.62 -15.96
C SER A 3 -24.52 -10.11 -15.75
N GLY A 4 -24.01 -9.62 -14.60
CA GLY A 4 -23.83 -8.20 -14.36
C GLY A 4 -22.91 -7.58 -15.41
N ARG A 5 -22.96 -6.26 -15.56
CA ARG A 5 -22.02 -5.51 -16.42
C ARG A 5 -20.58 -5.83 -16.02
N LYS A 6 -19.73 -6.07 -17.01
CA LYS A 6 -18.28 -6.14 -16.84
C LYS A 6 -17.74 -4.79 -16.36
N ILE A 7 -16.97 -4.79 -15.29
CA ILE A 7 -16.27 -3.57 -14.85
C ILE A 7 -14.94 -3.45 -15.58
N ASN A 8 -14.58 -2.22 -15.95
CA ASN A 8 -13.27 -1.93 -16.49
C ASN A 8 -12.32 -1.50 -15.37
N PHE A 9 -11.14 -2.12 -15.31
CA PHE A 9 -10.05 -1.61 -14.49
C PHE A 9 -9.21 -0.65 -15.33
N ASP A 10 -9.34 0.65 -15.08
CA ASP A 10 -8.63 1.71 -15.77
C ASP A 10 -7.13 1.64 -15.50
N LYS A 11 -6.42 1.06 -16.46
CA LYS A 11 -4.96 0.92 -16.50
C LYS A 11 -4.28 2.02 -17.34
N THR A 12 -5.03 3.02 -17.84
CA THR A 12 -4.52 4.01 -18.81
C THR A 12 -3.44 4.94 -18.27
N HIS A 13 -3.35 5.07 -16.94
CA HIS A 13 -2.34 5.88 -16.26
C HIS A 13 -1.08 5.09 -15.88
N LEU A 14 -1.00 3.79 -16.20
CA LEU A 14 0.12 2.94 -15.84
C LEU A 14 1.10 2.81 -17.02
N PRO A 15 2.42 2.78 -16.79
CA PRO A 15 3.39 2.47 -17.84
C PRO A 15 3.07 1.11 -18.49
N PRO A 16 3.40 0.92 -19.78
CA PRO A 16 3.14 -0.35 -20.45
C PRO A 16 3.86 -1.51 -19.74
N ALA A 17 3.15 -2.62 -19.61
CA ALA A 17 3.70 -3.90 -19.18
C ALA A 17 3.94 -4.79 -20.42
N GLN A 18 4.89 -5.72 -20.33
CA GLN A 18 5.08 -6.76 -21.35
C GLN A 18 3.93 -7.76 -21.32
N PHE A 19 3.55 -8.17 -20.11
CA PHE A 19 2.39 -9.00 -19.83
C PHE A 19 1.99 -8.78 -18.35
N GLU A 20 0.81 -9.26 -18.00
CA GLU A 20 0.22 -9.11 -16.66
C GLU A 20 -0.18 -10.48 -16.11
N CYS A 21 -0.02 -10.69 -14.81
CA CYS A 21 -0.59 -11.85 -14.14
C CYS A 21 -1.24 -11.47 -12.81
N VAL A 22 -2.23 -12.25 -12.38
CA VAL A 22 -2.89 -12.08 -11.08
C VAL A 22 -2.44 -13.17 -10.11
N VAL A 23 -2.19 -12.80 -8.86
CA VAL A 23 -1.94 -13.73 -7.74
C VAL A 23 -3.09 -13.59 -6.75
N ILE A 24 -3.85 -14.66 -6.56
CA ILE A 24 -5.00 -14.78 -5.64
C ILE A 24 -4.77 -15.97 -4.70
N ALA A 25 -5.27 -15.90 -3.47
CA ALA A 25 -5.05 -16.93 -2.45
C ALA A 25 -6.29 -17.16 -1.58
N ASP A 26 -6.31 -18.31 -0.91
CA ASP A 26 -7.15 -18.58 0.26
C ASP A 26 -8.63 -18.28 -0.01
N THR A 27 -9.16 -18.86 -1.09
CA THR A 27 -10.55 -18.67 -1.49
C THR A 27 -11.54 -19.40 -0.59
N HIS A 28 -11.09 -20.48 0.06
CA HIS A 28 -11.84 -21.20 1.09
C HIS A 28 -13.31 -21.41 0.72
N TYR A 29 -13.56 -22.01 -0.44
CA TYR A 29 -14.91 -22.37 -0.86
C TYR A 29 -15.58 -23.17 0.26
N MET A 30 -16.72 -22.66 0.72
CA MET A 30 -17.49 -23.24 1.78
C MET A 30 -18.82 -23.72 1.21
N ILE A 31 -19.15 -24.98 1.47
CA ILE A 31 -20.47 -25.53 1.17
C ILE A 31 -21.50 -24.77 1.99
N ASP A 32 -22.60 -24.37 1.36
CA ASP A 32 -23.70 -23.70 2.08
C ASP A 32 -24.24 -24.61 3.19
N VAL A 33 -24.12 -24.12 4.42
CA VAL A 33 -24.55 -24.83 5.62
C VAL A 33 -26.00 -24.54 6.01
N GLY A 34 -26.73 -23.74 5.22
CA GLY A 34 -28.11 -23.33 5.49
C GLY A 34 -28.24 -22.66 6.86
N ASP A 35 -29.31 -22.92 7.60
CA ASP A 35 -29.54 -22.30 8.91
C ASP A 35 -28.72 -22.92 10.07
N ARG A 36 -27.71 -23.76 9.76
CA ARG A 36 -26.84 -24.35 10.79
C ARG A 36 -26.11 -23.25 11.56
N LEU A 37 -26.10 -23.33 12.89
CA LEU A 37 -25.38 -22.37 13.74
C LEU A 37 -23.88 -22.38 13.41
N LEU A 38 -23.31 -21.18 13.25
CA LEU A 38 -21.88 -20.94 13.11
C LEU A 38 -21.38 -20.10 14.29
N GLU A 39 -20.12 -20.30 14.68
CA GLU A 39 -19.48 -19.45 15.70
C GLU A 39 -19.30 -18.00 15.20
N PHE A 40 -19.08 -17.85 13.89
CA PHE A 40 -18.79 -16.58 13.22
C PHE A 40 -19.60 -16.50 11.93
N GLU A 41 -20.37 -15.42 11.75
CA GLU A 41 -21.32 -15.28 10.65
C GLU A 41 -20.63 -14.89 9.34
N SER A 42 -19.46 -14.25 9.40
CA SER A 42 -18.63 -13.96 8.21
C SER A 42 -18.30 -15.20 7.39
N ARG A 43 -18.27 -16.40 8.00
CA ARG A 43 -18.08 -17.68 7.32
C ARG A 43 -19.10 -17.93 6.19
N ARG A 44 -20.34 -17.46 6.36
CA ARG A 44 -21.38 -17.57 5.32
C ARG A 44 -21.07 -16.74 4.08
N LEU A 45 -20.26 -15.69 4.24
CA LEU A 45 -19.94 -14.76 3.17
C LEU A 45 -18.77 -15.23 2.30
N GLN A 46 -17.99 -16.22 2.73
CA GLN A 46 -16.75 -16.64 2.08
C GLN A 46 -16.94 -16.99 0.60
N THR A 47 -17.83 -17.94 0.31
CA THR A 47 -18.11 -18.40 -1.06
C THR A 47 -18.61 -17.26 -1.95
N GLN A 48 -19.41 -16.34 -1.40
CA GLN A 48 -19.93 -15.20 -2.14
C GLN A 48 -18.84 -14.15 -2.41
N ARG A 49 -18.02 -13.82 -1.40
CA ARG A 49 -16.85 -12.94 -1.53
C ARG A 49 -15.86 -13.46 -2.56
N THR A 50 -15.54 -14.74 -2.49
CA THR A 50 -14.70 -15.43 -3.47
C THR A 50 -15.29 -15.33 -4.88
N GLY A 51 -16.59 -15.57 -5.04
CA GLY A 51 -17.26 -15.41 -6.33
C GLY A 51 -17.10 -14.00 -6.92
N ILE A 52 -17.25 -12.96 -6.11
CA ILE A 52 -17.04 -11.57 -6.53
C ILE A 52 -15.56 -11.29 -6.82
N ALA A 53 -14.64 -11.78 -5.98
CA ALA A 53 -13.21 -11.61 -6.21
C ALA A 53 -12.78 -12.26 -7.52
N LEU A 54 -13.23 -13.49 -7.82
CA LEU A 54 -12.96 -14.17 -9.09
C LEU A 54 -13.53 -13.41 -10.29
N GLN A 55 -14.71 -12.81 -10.18
CA GLN A 55 -15.22 -11.94 -11.23
C GLN A 55 -14.34 -10.70 -11.44
N GLN A 56 -13.85 -10.08 -10.36
CA GLN A 56 -12.91 -8.97 -10.45
C GLN A 56 -11.59 -9.40 -11.09
N VAL A 57 -11.06 -10.59 -10.75
CA VAL A 57 -9.88 -11.17 -11.39
C VAL A 57 -10.09 -11.39 -12.89
N ALA A 58 -11.25 -11.90 -13.31
CA ALA A 58 -11.58 -12.05 -14.72
C ALA A 58 -11.67 -10.70 -15.45
N ASP A 59 -12.22 -9.69 -14.78
CA ASP A 59 -12.39 -8.33 -15.32
C ASP A 59 -11.06 -7.55 -15.46
N ILE A 60 -10.00 -7.97 -14.77
CA ILE A 60 -8.64 -7.43 -14.93
C ILE A 60 -8.05 -7.77 -16.30
N GLU A 61 -8.46 -8.89 -16.91
CA GLU A 61 -7.95 -9.40 -18.19
C GLU A 61 -6.43 -9.59 -18.23
N ALA A 62 -5.86 -10.18 -17.16
CA ALA A 62 -4.46 -10.56 -17.14
C ALA A 62 -4.17 -11.76 -18.06
N ASP A 63 -2.91 -11.93 -18.49
CA ASP A 63 -2.49 -13.04 -19.36
C ASP A 63 -2.71 -14.41 -18.71
N PHE A 64 -2.49 -14.50 -17.39
CA PHE A 64 -2.75 -15.71 -16.61
C PHE A 64 -2.98 -15.39 -15.12
N VAL A 65 -3.48 -16.37 -14.39
CA VAL A 65 -3.76 -16.28 -12.94
C VAL A 65 -2.97 -17.37 -12.22
N ILE A 66 -2.39 -17.04 -11.07
CA ILE A 66 -1.82 -18.00 -10.11
C ILE A 66 -2.72 -18.03 -8.89
N HIS A 67 -3.19 -19.23 -8.53
CA HIS A 67 -3.96 -19.44 -7.31
C HIS A 67 -3.07 -20.11 -6.26
N MET A 68 -2.80 -19.41 -5.16
CA MET A 68 -1.82 -19.79 -4.15
C MET A 68 -2.29 -20.91 -3.20
N GLY A 69 -3.27 -21.73 -3.57
CA GLY A 69 -3.83 -22.80 -2.72
C GLY A 69 -4.93 -22.37 -1.76
N ASP A 70 -5.38 -23.34 -0.95
CA ASP A 70 -6.51 -23.27 -0.04
C ASP A 70 -7.82 -22.91 -0.77
N LEU A 71 -8.18 -23.80 -1.70
CA LEU A 71 -9.35 -23.67 -2.56
C LEU A 71 -10.65 -23.85 -1.77
N VAL A 72 -10.63 -24.67 -0.72
CA VAL A 72 -11.80 -25.13 0.05
C VAL A 72 -11.61 -24.91 1.54
N GLN A 73 -12.72 -24.77 2.26
CA GLN A 73 -12.71 -24.69 3.73
C GLN A 73 -12.57 -26.06 4.41
N GLU A 74 -12.97 -27.13 3.71
CA GLU A 74 -12.87 -28.52 4.16
C GLU A 74 -11.42 -29.00 4.22
N TYR A 75 -11.21 -30.19 4.79
CA TYR A 75 -9.91 -30.87 4.81
C TYR A 75 -10.03 -32.26 4.20
N PRO A 76 -8.94 -32.86 3.68
CA PRO A 76 -8.97 -34.15 2.99
C PRO A 76 -9.69 -35.30 3.72
N GLU A 77 -9.64 -35.31 5.05
CA GLU A 77 -10.29 -36.33 5.88
C GLU A 77 -11.81 -36.17 6.03
N THR A 78 -12.40 -35.04 5.63
CA THR A 78 -13.84 -34.80 5.79
C THR A 78 -14.64 -35.45 4.66
N SER A 79 -15.89 -35.86 4.97
CA SER A 79 -16.75 -36.55 3.99
C SER A 79 -17.14 -35.66 2.80
N ASP A 80 -17.17 -34.35 3.01
CA ASP A 80 -17.58 -33.37 2.00
C ASP A 80 -16.41 -32.83 1.17
N PHE A 81 -15.16 -33.15 1.52
CA PHE A 81 -13.96 -32.62 0.88
C PHE A 81 -13.95 -32.76 -0.64
N LYS A 82 -14.17 -33.97 -1.17
CA LYS A 82 -14.15 -34.22 -2.63
C LYS A 82 -15.24 -33.41 -3.35
N ARG A 83 -16.39 -33.22 -2.71
CA ARG A 83 -17.48 -32.39 -3.24
C ARG A 83 -17.08 -30.92 -3.23
N ALA A 84 -16.56 -30.40 -2.12
CA ALA A 84 -16.10 -29.02 -2.01
C ALA A 84 -15.04 -28.70 -3.06
N MET A 85 -14.08 -29.59 -3.31
CA MET A 85 -13.01 -29.40 -4.31
C MET A 85 -13.56 -29.30 -5.75
N VAL A 86 -14.55 -30.12 -6.08
CA VAL A 86 -15.23 -30.04 -7.38
C VAL A 86 -16.03 -28.75 -7.52
N GLU A 87 -16.80 -28.37 -6.49
CA GLU A 87 -17.60 -27.14 -6.51
C GLU A 87 -16.72 -25.87 -6.55
N ALA A 88 -15.60 -25.85 -5.84
CA ALA A 88 -14.62 -24.74 -5.88
C ALA A 88 -14.03 -24.58 -7.28
N ARG A 89 -13.59 -25.68 -7.90
CA ARG A 89 -13.12 -25.70 -9.30
C ARG A 89 -14.19 -25.16 -10.26
N ASP A 90 -15.44 -25.59 -10.07
CA ASP A 90 -16.55 -25.18 -10.93
C ASP A 90 -16.90 -23.70 -10.73
N GLN A 91 -16.79 -23.16 -9.52
CA GLN A 91 -16.91 -21.72 -9.26
C GLN A 91 -15.84 -20.92 -10.00
N ILE A 92 -14.58 -21.35 -9.96
CA ILE A 92 -13.46 -20.70 -10.67
C ILE A 92 -13.70 -20.74 -12.19
N ARG A 93 -14.08 -21.91 -12.73
CA ARG A 93 -14.38 -22.10 -14.16
C ARG A 93 -15.58 -21.29 -14.62
N ALA A 94 -16.58 -21.08 -13.77
CA ALA A 94 -17.75 -20.26 -14.09
C ALA A 94 -17.39 -18.78 -14.33
N CYS A 95 -16.22 -18.33 -13.86
CA CYS A 95 -15.66 -17.01 -14.16
C CYS A 95 -14.72 -17.01 -15.38
N ASN A 96 -14.65 -18.12 -16.14
CA ASN A 96 -13.71 -18.34 -17.25
C ASN A 96 -12.23 -18.21 -16.84
N ILE A 97 -11.91 -18.57 -15.60
CA ILE A 97 -10.53 -18.58 -15.10
C ILE A 97 -10.01 -20.01 -15.11
N SER A 98 -8.78 -20.20 -15.59
CA SER A 98 -8.02 -21.45 -15.48
C SER A 98 -6.65 -21.13 -14.88
N PRO A 99 -6.53 -21.09 -13.54
CA PRO A 99 -5.29 -20.71 -12.88
C PRO A 99 -4.18 -21.75 -13.03
N HIS A 100 -2.95 -21.28 -12.84
CA HIS A 100 -1.84 -22.09 -12.34
C HIS A 100 -2.04 -22.31 -10.84
N TYR A 101 -2.31 -23.56 -10.45
CA TYR A 101 -2.60 -23.91 -9.07
C TYR A 101 -1.33 -24.20 -8.28
N VAL A 102 -1.28 -23.64 -7.07
CA VAL A 102 -0.42 -24.04 -5.95
C VAL A 102 -1.28 -24.86 -4.98
N ALA A 103 -0.72 -25.89 -4.34
CA ALA A 103 -1.46 -26.68 -3.34
C ALA A 103 -1.33 -26.08 -1.93
N GLY A 104 -2.46 -25.85 -1.26
CA GLY A 104 -2.54 -25.44 0.15
C GLY A 104 -2.82 -26.60 1.10
N ASN A 105 -2.76 -26.35 2.41
CA ASN A 105 -2.99 -27.39 3.42
C ASN A 105 -4.44 -27.89 3.42
N HIS A 106 -5.40 -27.02 3.11
CA HIS A 106 -6.79 -27.45 2.94
C HIS A 106 -7.00 -28.31 1.68
N ASP A 107 -6.11 -28.22 0.70
CA ASP A 107 -6.26 -28.93 -0.58
C ASP A 107 -5.69 -30.36 -0.53
N ILE A 108 -4.65 -30.61 0.28
CA ILE A 108 -3.95 -31.89 0.29
C ILE A 108 -3.55 -32.40 1.67
N GLY A 109 -3.76 -31.63 2.74
CA GLY A 109 -3.31 -31.93 4.10
C GLY A 109 -2.15 -31.03 4.53
N ASP A 110 -1.93 -30.97 5.84
CA ASP A 110 -0.97 -30.05 6.46
C ASP A 110 0.49 -30.44 6.23
N LYS A 111 1.41 -29.58 6.66
CA LYS A 111 2.83 -29.91 6.75
C LYS A 111 3.08 -31.06 7.73
N THR A 112 4.24 -31.71 7.61
CA THR A 112 4.66 -32.76 8.54
C THR A 112 5.05 -32.18 9.90
N ASP A 113 4.05 -31.91 10.75
CA ASP A 113 4.21 -31.51 12.13
C ASP A 113 3.07 -32.12 12.98
N PRO A 114 3.39 -32.93 14.02
CA PRO A 114 2.38 -33.64 14.82
C PRO A 114 1.50 -32.74 15.69
N THR A 115 1.79 -31.43 15.75
CA THR A 115 1.01 -30.43 16.47
C THR A 115 0.02 -29.69 15.58
N MET A 116 0.02 -29.96 14.27
CA MET A 116 -0.89 -29.30 13.33
C MET A 116 -2.34 -29.75 13.55
N PRO A 117 -3.31 -28.88 13.23
CA PRO A 117 -4.72 -29.17 13.45
C PRO A 117 -5.26 -30.29 12.56
N THR A 118 -4.60 -30.56 11.43
CA THR A 118 -5.03 -31.54 10.44
C THR A 118 -3.89 -32.48 10.07
N HIS A 119 -4.25 -33.63 9.49
CA HIS A 119 -3.26 -34.65 9.15
C HIS A 119 -2.36 -34.17 8.03
N GLY A 120 -1.11 -34.62 8.08
CA GLY A 120 -0.13 -34.29 7.05
C GLY A 120 -0.56 -34.79 5.67
N ALA A 121 -0.07 -34.13 4.61
CA ALA A 121 -0.33 -34.56 3.25
C ALA A 121 0.06 -36.03 2.99
N THR A 122 -0.74 -36.72 2.18
CA THR A 122 -0.58 -38.14 1.85
C THR A 122 -0.46 -38.34 0.34
N ALA A 123 0.08 -39.48 -0.09
CA ALA A 123 0.11 -39.82 -1.51
C ALA A 123 -1.30 -39.88 -2.14
N GLU A 124 -2.33 -40.29 -1.38
CA GLU A 124 -3.72 -40.32 -1.89
C GLU A 124 -4.29 -38.91 -2.09
N SER A 125 -4.15 -38.03 -1.11
CA SER A 125 -4.63 -36.64 -1.22
C SER A 125 -3.88 -35.87 -2.30
N LEU A 126 -2.57 -36.10 -2.42
CA LEU A 126 -1.74 -35.56 -3.50
C LEU A 126 -2.21 -36.04 -4.88
N ALA A 127 -2.39 -37.35 -5.07
CA ALA A 127 -2.86 -37.91 -6.34
C ALA A 127 -4.26 -37.42 -6.70
N PHE A 128 -5.16 -37.25 -5.73
CA PHE A 128 -6.48 -36.69 -5.94
C PHE A 128 -6.42 -35.24 -6.42
N PHE A 129 -5.64 -34.38 -5.75
CA PHE A 129 -5.42 -33.00 -6.19
C PHE A 129 -4.85 -32.96 -7.61
N GLN A 130 -3.83 -33.76 -7.88
CA GLN A 130 -3.17 -33.77 -9.19
C GLN A 130 -4.07 -34.25 -10.32
N GLY A 131 -4.96 -35.21 -10.05
CA GLY A 131 -5.98 -35.65 -11.00
C GLY A 131 -7.02 -34.56 -11.34
N LEU A 132 -7.22 -33.59 -10.45
CA LEU A 132 -8.24 -32.54 -10.60
C LEU A 132 -7.67 -31.22 -11.15
N PHE A 133 -6.46 -30.85 -10.71
CA PHE A 133 -5.85 -29.54 -10.95
C PHE A 133 -4.52 -29.59 -11.71
N GLY A 134 -3.97 -30.79 -11.97
CA GLY A 134 -2.67 -30.98 -12.60
C GLY A 134 -1.52 -31.07 -11.58
N PRO A 135 -0.25 -31.11 -12.04
CA PRO A 135 0.91 -31.29 -11.15
C PRO A 135 0.93 -30.27 -10.00
N SER A 136 1.33 -30.72 -8.81
CA SER A 136 1.44 -29.83 -7.63
C SER A 136 2.76 -29.09 -7.53
N TRP A 137 3.76 -29.48 -8.33
CA TRP A 137 4.98 -28.72 -8.58
C TRP A 137 5.33 -28.80 -10.06
N TYR A 138 5.70 -27.66 -10.64
CA TYR A 138 6.00 -27.52 -12.06
C TYR A 138 6.55 -26.12 -12.32
N SER A 139 7.02 -25.89 -13.54
CA SER A 139 7.39 -24.57 -14.00
C SER A 139 6.91 -24.31 -15.43
N PHE A 140 6.85 -23.04 -15.80
CA PHE A 140 6.51 -22.61 -17.15
C PHE A 140 7.19 -21.29 -17.49
N ASP A 141 7.43 -21.09 -18.79
CA ASP A 141 8.05 -19.90 -19.31
C ASP A 141 7.02 -18.94 -19.90
N ARG A 142 7.24 -17.65 -19.67
CA ARG A 142 6.61 -16.56 -20.43
C ARG A 142 7.67 -15.52 -20.75
N ASP A 143 7.99 -15.38 -22.03
CA ASP A 143 9.05 -14.50 -22.52
C ASP A 143 10.41 -14.76 -21.82
N LEU A 144 10.95 -13.81 -21.05
CA LEU A 144 12.22 -13.95 -20.31
C LEU A 144 12.02 -14.34 -18.83
N CYS A 145 10.79 -14.65 -18.44
CA CYS A 145 10.41 -14.96 -17.08
C CYS A 145 10.11 -16.45 -16.94
N HIS A 146 10.61 -17.03 -15.87
CA HIS A 146 10.43 -18.42 -15.50
C HIS A 146 9.64 -18.49 -14.19
N PHE A 147 8.48 -19.13 -14.22
CA PHE A 147 7.55 -19.23 -13.12
C PHE A 147 7.61 -20.63 -12.53
N ILE A 148 7.94 -20.72 -11.24
CA ILE A 148 8.16 -21.97 -10.51
C ILE A 148 7.06 -22.10 -9.45
N VAL A 149 6.34 -23.21 -9.50
CA VAL A 149 5.33 -23.58 -8.50
C VAL A 149 5.86 -24.76 -7.70
N LEU A 150 5.86 -24.63 -6.38
CA LEU A 150 6.23 -25.69 -5.43
C LEU A 150 5.06 -26.07 -4.53
N ASN A 151 5.02 -27.34 -4.14
CA ASN A 151 4.13 -27.83 -3.11
C ASN A 151 4.85 -27.77 -1.75
N SER A 152 4.46 -26.81 -0.91
CA SER A 152 5.06 -26.64 0.41
C SER A 152 4.58 -27.64 1.45
N GLN A 153 3.45 -28.32 1.25
CA GLN A 153 2.87 -29.22 2.26
C GLN A 153 3.63 -30.55 2.35
N ILE A 154 4.29 -30.94 1.25
CA ILE A 154 5.07 -32.18 1.20
C ILE A 154 6.51 -31.98 1.67
N PHE A 155 6.95 -30.76 1.97
CA PHE A 155 8.25 -30.52 2.59
C PHE A 155 8.37 -31.21 3.95
N ASN A 156 9.55 -31.75 4.22
CA ASN A 156 9.91 -32.59 5.36
C ASN A 156 9.07 -33.88 5.50
N SER A 157 8.23 -34.20 4.51
CA SER A 157 7.44 -35.43 4.54
C SER A 157 8.28 -36.64 4.12
N LYS A 158 7.72 -37.83 4.31
CA LYS A 158 8.38 -39.11 3.94
C LYS A 158 7.81 -39.74 2.68
N ILE A 159 6.96 -39.01 1.95
CA ILE A 159 6.46 -39.51 0.66
C ILE A 159 7.53 -39.29 -0.41
N PRO A 160 7.75 -40.23 -1.35
CA PRO A 160 8.79 -40.11 -2.37
C PRO A 160 8.74 -38.81 -3.19
N GLU A 161 7.54 -38.26 -3.39
CA GLU A 161 7.30 -37.04 -4.16
C GLU A 161 7.98 -35.80 -3.56
N ALA A 162 8.31 -35.81 -2.26
CA ALA A 162 9.07 -34.74 -1.62
C ALA A 162 10.52 -34.69 -2.14
N ASP A 163 11.16 -35.85 -2.29
CA ASP A 163 12.51 -35.97 -2.83
C ASP A 163 12.52 -35.66 -4.35
N ASP A 164 11.51 -36.15 -5.08
CA ASP A 164 11.34 -35.86 -6.52
C ASP A 164 11.20 -34.35 -6.78
N GLN A 165 10.46 -33.63 -5.94
CA GLN A 165 10.33 -32.17 -6.04
C GLN A 165 11.68 -31.47 -5.82
N TRP A 166 12.51 -31.95 -4.89
CA TRP A 166 13.82 -31.35 -4.61
C TRP A 166 14.80 -31.55 -5.77
N GLU A 167 14.94 -32.78 -6.26
CA GLU A 167 15.79 -33.08 -7.42
C GLU A 167 15.36 -32.29 -8.65
N TRP A 168 14.05 -32.18 -8.87
CA TRP A 168 13.49 -31.38 -9.95
C TRP A 168 13.82 -29.89 -9.79
N LEU A 169 13.57 -29.30 -8.62
CA LEU A 169 13.76 -27.87 -8.37
C LEU A 169 15.21 -27.43 -8.58
N GLU A 170 16.17 -28.20 -8.06
CA GLU A 170 17.59 -27.88 -8.22
C GLU A 170 18.02 -27.88 -9.70
N SER A 171 17.56 -28.89 -10.45
CA SER A 171 17.80 -28.98 -11.88
C SER A 171 17.13 -27.84 -12.66
N ASP A 172 15.90 -27.50 -12.30
CA ASP A 172 15.12 -26.46 -12.96
C ASP A 172 15.74 -25.06 -12.74
N LEU A 173 16.14 -24.75 -11.51
CA LEU A 173 16.84 -23.52 -11.18
C LEU A 173 18.18 -23.39 -11.92
N GLU A 174 18.97 -24.46 -11.98
CA GLU A 174 20.26 -24.43 -12.68
C GLU A 174 20.09 -24.22 -14.19
N LYS A 175 19.07 -24.84 -14.78
CA LYS A 175 18.73 -24.69 -16.20
C LYS A 175 18.29 -23.26 -16.55
N HIS A 176 17.55 -22.61 -15.65
CA HIS A 176 16.92 -21.30 -15.90
C HIS A 176 17.60 -20.12 -15.19
N LYS A 177 18.79 -20.31 -14.60
CA LYS A 177 19.54 -19.30 -13.80
C LYS A 177 19.81 -17.95 -14.48
N ASN A 178 19.64 -17.84 -15.80
CA ASN A 178 19.84 -16.62 -16.57
C ASN A 178 18.51 -15.90 -16.93
N GLN A 179 17.38 -16.43 -16.49
CA GLN A 179 16.05 -15.82 -16.64
C GLN A 179 15.64 -15.08 -15.37
N ARG A 180 14.55 -14.31 -15.44
CA ARG A 180 13.91 -13.71 -14.26
C ARG A 180 13.05 -14.77 -13.59
N LEU A 181 13.40 -15.14 -12.37
CA LEU A 181 12.77 -16.26 -11.66
C LEU A 181 11.65 -15.74 -10.73
N PHE A 182 10.49 -16.39 -10.80
CA PHE A 182 9.32 -16.11 -9.96
C PHE A 182 8.94 -17.41 -9.24
N LEU A 183 8.83 -17.37 -7.92
CA LEU A 183 8.60 -18.55 -7.09
C LEU A 183 7.28 -18.45 -6.32
N PHE A 184 6.49 -19.51 -6.34
CA PHE A 184 5.17 -19.57 -5.72
C PHE A 184 5.02 -20.88 -4.92
N PHE A 185 4.65 -20.76 -3.64
CA PHE A 185 4.26 -21.88 -2.79
C PHE A 185 3.29 -21.41 -1.71
N HIS A 186 2.61 -22.31 -1.00
CA HIS A 186 1.55 -21.90 -0.07
C HIS A 186 2.07 -21.45 1.30
N LEU A 187 2.81 -22.31 2.02
CA LEU A 187 3.29 -22.02 3.37
C LEU A 187 4.45 -21.02 3.36
N PRO A 188 4.38 -19.93 4.14
CA PRO A 188 5.49 -18.98 4.30
C PRO A 188 6.81 -19.64 4.75
N LEU A 189 7.95 -19.09 4.33
CA LEU A 189 9.25 -19.46 4.94
C LEU A 189 9.29 -19.03 6.41
N TYR A 190 8.84 -17.81 6.67
CA TYR A 190 8.75 -17.21 7.99
C TYR A 190 7.83 -15.99 7.98
N LEU A 191 7.41 -15.53 9.17
CA LEU A 191 6.67 -14.28 9.37
C LEU A 191 7.48 -13.18 10.06
N TRP A 192 8.44 -13.55 10.91
CA TRP A 192 9.28 -12.59 11.64
C TRP A 192 10.74 -12.68 11.24
N ASP A 193 11.34 -13.87 11.37
CA ASP A 193 12.76 -14.08 11.08
C ASP A 193 12.97 -15.51 10.58
N LYS A 194 13.98 -15.69 9.72
CA LYS A 194 14.31 -17.00 9.13
C LYS A 194 14.63 -18.09 10.15
N ASN A 195 15.00 -17.73 11.39
CA ASN A 195 15.34 -18.68 12.45
C ASN A 195 14.17 -18.93 13.43
N GLU A 196 12.96 -18.46 13.13
CA GLU A 196 11.78 -18.72 13.97
C GLU A 196 11.50 -20.25 14.07
N PRO A 197 10.92 -20.74 15.18
CA PRO A 197 10.70 -22.18 15.35
C PRO A 197 9.78 -22.75 14.26
N GLY A 198 10.05 -23.99 13.84
CA GLY A 198 9.18 -24.74 12.91
C GLY A 198 8.13 -25.59 13.63
N LEU A 199 8.57 -26.41 14.61
CA LEU A 199 7.69 -27.27 15.40
C LEU A 199 6.73 -26.43 16.24
N GLY A 200 5.43 -26.69 16.12
CA GLY A 200 4.40 -25.97 16.86
C GLY A 200 4.05 -24.60 16.29
N HIS A 201 4.73 -24.16 15.24
CA HIS A 201 4.47 -22.92 14.55
C HIS A 201 3.63 -23.19 13.30
N TYR A 202 2.33 -22.89 13.34
CA TYR A 202 1.42 -23.23 12.24
C TYR A 202 1.74 -22.51 10.91
N ASP A 203 2.39 -21.36 10.96
CA ASP A 203 2.42 -20.43 9.82
C ASP A 203 3.63 -20.53 8.89
N ASN A 204 4.52 -21.49 9.11
CA ASN A 204 5.78 -21.52 8.38
C ASN A 204 6.25 -22.93 7.98
N ILE A 205 7.16 -22.98 7.01
CA ILE A 205 7.90 -24.20 6.68
C ILE A 205 8.91 -24.47 7.80
N SER A 206 9.00 -25.73 8.24
CA SER A 206 9.98 -26.15 9.24
C SER A 206 11.35 -26.44 8.60
N PRO A 207 12.46 -26.23 9.31
CA PRO A 207 13.74 -26.82 8.94
C PRO A 207 13.67 -28.36 8.94
N PRO A 208 14.52 -29.05 8.14
CA PRO A 208 15.60 -28.51 7.31
C PRO A 208 15.17 -27.89 5.97
N ASP A 209 14.00 -28.24 5.43
CA ASP A 209 13.59 -27.83 4.08
C ASP A 209 13.47 -26.30 3.92
N ARG A 210 13.04 -25.59 4.96
CA ARG A 210 13.06 -24.12 4.97
C ARG A 210 14.46 -23.57 4.69
N ASP A 211 15.46 -24.09 5.39
CA ASP A 211 16.83 -23.59 5.32
C ASP A 211 17.43 -23.89 3.95
N HIS A 212 17.11 -25.06 3.40
CA HIS A 212 17.51 -25.44 2.05
C HIS A 212 16.89 -24.52 0.99
N LEU A 213 15.57 -24.31 1.06
CA LEU A 213 14.86 -23.42 0.12
C LEU A 213 15.39 -21.99 0.20
N PHE A 214 15.59 -21.48 1.41
CA PHE A 214 16.15 -20.15 1.64
C PHE A 214 17.53 -19.99 0.99
N ALA A 215 18.39 -21.00 1.08
CA ALA A 215 19.72 -20.99 0.46
C ALA A 215 19.63 -20.97 -1.08
N LEU A 216 18.72 -21.74 -1.68
CA LEU A 216 18.50 -21.73 -3.13
C LEU A 216 17.97 -20.38 -3.61
N ILE A 217 17.03 -19.79 -2.88
CA ILE A 217 16.49 -18.45 -3.19
C ILE A 217 17.62 -17.42 -3.25
N GLN A 218 18.52 -17.43 -2.27
CA GLN A 218 19.68 -16.53 -2.26
C GLN A 218 20.68 -16.84 -3.38
N LYS A 219 20.96 -18.12 -3.65
CA LYS A 219 21.92 -18.56 -4.67
C LYS A 219 21.52 -18.12 -6.08
N TYR A 220 20.25 -18.33 -6.44
CA TYR A 220 19.77 -18.06 -7.80
C TYR A 220 19.19 -16.66 -7.99
N GLY A 221 19.02 -15.89 -6.90
CA GLY A 221 18.58 -14.50 -6.98
C GLY A 221 17.16 -14.35 -7.53
N ILE A 222 16.21 -15.10 -6.96
CA ILE A 222 14.79 -15.05 -7.32
C ILE A 222 14.31 -13.59 -7.30
N GLU A 223 13.55 -13.15 -8.32
CA GLU A 223 13.06 -11.77 -8.36
C GLU A 223 11.90 -11.59 -7.38
N LEU A 224 10.85 -12.40 -7.54
CA LEU A 224 9.65 -12.39 -6.71
C LEU A 224 9.37 -13.75 -6.11
N LEU A 225 9.03 -13.74 -4.83
CA LEU A 225 8.55 -14.90 -4.09
C LEU A 225 7.17 -14.57 -3.49
N PHE A 226 6.19 -15.45 -3.72
CA PHE A 226 4.88 -15.38 -3.08
C PHE A 226 4.62 -16.61 -2.21
N ALA A 227 4.10 -16.34 -1.00
CA ALA A 227 3.42 -17.30 -0.13
C ALA A 227 1.96 -16.90 0.14
N ALA A 228 1.22 -17.69 0.91
CA ALA A 228 -0.17 -17.46 1.32
C ALA A 228 -0.42 -17.97 2.76
N HIS A 229 -1.49 -18.73 3.02
CA HIS A 229 -1.81 -19.44 4.29
C HIS A 229 -2.26 -18.58 5.46
N VAL A 230 -1.66 -17.40 5.63
CA VAL A 230 -1.87 -16.58 6.83
C VAL A 230 -3.05 -15.62 6.70
N HIS A 231 -3.59 -15.45 5.50
CA HIS A 231 -4.75 -14.60 5.20
C HIS A 231 -4.52 -13.13 5.58
N TYR A 232 -3.27 -12.68 5.51
CA TYR A 232 -2.88 -11.34 5.90
C TYR A 232 -1.66 -10.87 5.09
N PRO A 233 -1.59 -9.60 4.65
CA PRO A 233 -0.50 -9.14 3.80
C PRO A 233 0.79 -8.93 4.61
N PHE A 234 1.89 -9.53 4.14
CA PHE A 234 3.24 -9.25 4.60
C PHE A 234 4.17 -8.97 3.43
N TYR A 235 5.22 -8.19 3.70
CA TYR A 235 6.28 -7.94 2.73
C TYR A 235 7.65 -7.98 3.40
N ASP A 236 8.59 -8.66 2.77
CA ASP A 236 9.98 -8.77 3.19
C ASP A 236 10.93 -8.86 2.00
N LYS A 237 12.24 -8.95 2.28
CA LYS A 237 13.26 -9.21 1.30
C LYS A 237 14.24 -10.28 1.75
N ILE A 238 14.59 -11.17 0.83
CA ILE A 238 15.65 -12.16 0.99
C ILE A 238 16.78 -11.77 0.03
N GLY A 239 17.74 -10.98 0.52
CA GLY A 239 18.73 -10.35 -0.34
C GLY A 239 18.04 -9.41 -1.35
N LYS A 240 18.05 -9.78 -2.64
CA LYS A 240 17.37 -9.02 -3.70
C LYS A 240 15.93 -9.50 -3.97
N THR A 241 15.57 -10.70 -3.50
CA THR A 241 14.23 -11.27 -3.70
C THR A 241 13.21 -10.49 -2.89
N ARG A 242 12.13 -10.06 -3.56
CA ARG A 242 10.98 -9.45 -2.89
C ARG A 242 10.03 -10.58 -2.48
N TYR A 243 9.75 -10.69 -1.19
CA TYR A 243 8.98 -11.77 -0.60
C TYR A 243 7.64 -11.24 -0.10
N PHE A 244 6.56 -11.66 -0.73
CA PHE A 244 5.19 -11.26 -0.40
C PHE A 244 4.41 -12.43 0.17
N ILE A 245 3.55 -12.15 1.14
CA ILE A 245 2.50 -13.07 1.56
C ILE A 245 1.16 -12.54 1.06
N THR A 246 0.50 -13.35 0.25
CA THR A 246 -0.78 -13.06 -0.38
C THR A 246 -1.88 -13.08 0.67
N PRO A 247 -2.70 -12.02 0.79
CA PRO A 247 -3.86 -12.05 1.66
C PRO A 247 -4.97 -12.92 1.05
N SER A 248 -5.93 -13.29 1.89
CA SER A 248 -7.14 -13.96 1.44
C SER A 248 -8.10 -12.98 0.77
N VAL A 249 -8.97 -13.49 -0.09
CA VAL A 249 -10.12 -12.76 -0.63
C VAL A 249 -11.40 -12.96 0.17
N SER A 250 -11.43 -13.88 1.12
CA SER A 250 -12.66 -14.36 1.77
C SER A 250 -12.77 -13.94 3.24
N PHE A 251 -11.69 -14.04 4.03
CA PHE A 251 -11.66 -13.65 5.45
C PHE A 251 -10.23 -13.40 5.95
N THR A 252 -10.08 -12.76 7.11
CA THR A 252 -8.77 -12.52 7.73
C THR A 252 -8.50 -13.46 8.90
N ARG A 253 -7.24 -13.68 9.24
CA ARG A 253 -6.91 -14.54 10.38
C ARG A 253 -6.99 -13.75 11.71
N PRO A 254 -7.73 -14.27 12.71
CA PRO A 254 -8.03 -13.53 13.94
C PRO A 254 -6.79 -13.17 14.78
N GLY A 255 -5.74 -14.00 14.77
CA GLY A 255 -4.51 -13.75 15.53
C GLY A 255 -3.86 -12.41 15.18
N PHE A 256 -3.97 -11.95 13.93
CA PHE A 256 -3.39 -10.69 13.51
C PHE A 256 -4.17 -9.45 13.97
N GLY A 257 -5.34 -9.60 14.58
CA GLY A 257 -6.00 -8.51 15.29
C GLY A 257 -5.15 -7.94 16.44
N HIS A 258 -4.19 -8.71 16.96
CA HIS A 258 -3.24 -8.26 17.99
C HIS A 258 -2.10 -7.38 17.45
N LEU A 259 -2.00 -7.20 16.13
CA LEU A 259 -1.03 -6.28 15.52
C LEU A 259 -1.35 -4.80 15.76
N TYR A 260 -2.56 -4.51 16.24
CA TYR A 260 -3.05 -3.15 16.39
C TYR A 260 -3.17 -2.77 17.85
N ALA A 261 -2.75 -1.55 18.18
CA ALA A 261 -3.03 -0.93 19.46
C ALA A 261 -4.44 -0.31 19.45
N SER A 262 -5.47 -1.08 19.10
CA SER A 262 -6.86 -0.61 19.00
C SER A 262 -7.86 -1.66 19.52
N ALA A 263 -9.15 -1.32 19.50
CA ALA A 263 -10.23 -2.28 19.70
C ALA A 263 -10.12 -3.43 18.67
N PRO A 264 -10.53 -4.66 19.02
CA PRO A 264 -10.44 -5.77 18.09
C PRO A 264 -11.25 -5.49 16.82
N PRO A 265 -10.78 -5.89 15.63
CA PRO A 265 -11.57 -5.77 14.40
C PRO A 265 -12.86 -6.60 14.48
N PRO A 266 -13.81 -6.40 13.54
CA PRO A 266 -15.03 -7.21 13.45
C PRO A 266 -14.76 -8.73 13.53
N GLU A 267 -15.60 -9.42 14.30
CA GLU A 267 -15.46 -10.85 14.62
C GLU A 267 -14.04 -11.24 15.11
N GLN A 268 -13.42 -10.36 15.91
CA GLN A 268 -12.09 -10.52 16.48
C GLN A 268 -11.00 -10.68 15.39
N GLY A 269 -11.13 -9.95 14.29
CA GLY A 269 -10.18 -10.01 13.18
C GLY A 269 -10.48 -11.08 12.14
N ARG A 270 -11.65 -11.74 12.17
CA ARG A 270 -12.08 -12.65 11.09
C ARG A 270 -12.70 -11.91 9.91
N ASP A 271 -13.26 -10.75 10.18
CA ASP A 271 -14.00 -9.96 9.21
C ASP A 271 -13.41 -8.56 8.98
N ASP A 272 -12.07 -8.46 8.95
CA ASP A 272 -11.36 -7.21 8.64
C ASP A 272 -11.26 -7.03 7.12
N THR A 273 -12.39 -6.66 6.50
CA THR A 273 -12.58 -6.66 5.04
C THR A 273 -11.64 -5.71 4.29
N GLY A 274 -11.08 -4.72 4.97
CA GLY A 274 -10.10 -3.81 4.38
C GLY A 274 -8.81 -4.51 3.97
N LYS A 275 -8.48 -5.67 4.55
CA LYS A 275 -7.28 -6.46 4.22
C LYS A 275 -7.50 -7.50 3.13
N LEU A 276 -8.75 -7.68 2.66
CA LEU A 276 -9.08 -8.67 1.65
C LEU A 276 -8.76 -8.14 0.25
N GLY A 277 -8.12 -8.98 -0.55
CA GLY A 277 -7.74 -8.60 -1.91
C GLY A 277 -6.84 -9.61 -2.59
N PHE A 278 -6.38 -9.24 -3.78
CA PHE A 278 -5.43 -10.02 -4.58
C PHE A 278 -4.38 -9.08 -5.20
N TYR A 279 -3.32 -9.64 -5.75
CA TYR A 279 -2.27 -8.85 -6.39
C TYR A 279 -2.37 -8.91 -7.91
N LEU A 280 -2.26 -7.76 -8.56
CA LEU A 280 -1.95 -7.65 -9.99
C LEU A 280 -0.46 -7.39 -10.16
N LEU A 281 0.23 -8.29 -10.86
CA LEU A 281 1.63 -8.14 -11.26
C LEU A 281 1.67 -7.62 -12.69
N ARG A 282 2.37 -6.51 -12.88
CA ARG A 282 2.66 -5.92 -14.19
C ARG A 282 4.13 -6.12 -14.48
N ILE A 283 4.45 -7.09 -15.34
CA ILE A 283 5.82 -7.47 -15.64
C ILE A 283 6.34 -6.51 -16.70
N ARG A 284 7.38 -5.72 -16.35
CA ARG A 284 8.10 -4.83 -17.27
C ARG A 284 9.48 -5.40 -17.53
N ALA A 285 10.20 -4.85 -18.51
CA ALA A 285 11.51 -5.37 -18.91
C ALA A 285 12.54 -5.42 -17.76
N ASP A 286 12.50 -4.45 -16.85
CA ASP A 286 13.51 -4.22 -15.80
C ASP A 286 13.01 -4.46 -14.37
N ARG A 287 11.69 -4.59 -14.18
CA ARG A 287 11.08 -4.79 -12.86
C ARG A 287 9.66 -5.32 -12.97
N THR A 288 9.12 -5.79 -11.85
CA THR A 288 7.70 -6.13 -11.73
C THR A 288 7.00 -5.14 -10.80
N ASP A 289 6.01 -4.44 -11.34
CA ASP A 289 5.11 -3.59 -10.55
C ASP A 289 4.02 -4.47 -9.90
N ILE A 290 3.77 -4.28 -8.60
CA ILE A 290 2.81 -5.10 -7.84
C ILE A 290 1.74 -4.18 -7.28
N HIS A 291 0.48 -4.41 -7.67
CA HIS A 291 -0.67 -3.63 -7.27
C HIS A 291 -1.57 -4.47 -6.37
N PHE A 292 -1.88 -3.98 -5.17
CA PHE A 292 -2.88 -4.62 -4.32
C PHE A 292 -4.29 -4.17 -4.74
N ILE A 293 -5.13 -5.12 -5.14
CA ILE A 293 -6.52 -4.88 -5.54
C ILE A 293 -7.42 -5.33 -4.39
N ARG A 294 -7.93 -4.35 -3.64
CA ARG A 294 -8.83 -4.57 -2.50
C ARG A 294 -10.22 -4.99 -2.98
N THR A 295 -10.71 -6.14 -2.49
CA THR A 295 -12.07 -6.62 -2.77
C THR A 295 -13.10 -6.02 -1.82
N LYS A 296 -12.64 -5.44 -0.69
CA LYS A 296 -13.47 -4.87 0.38
C LYS A 296 -14.49 -5.86 0.97
N GLY A 297 -14.27 -7.17 0.79
CA GLY A 297 -15.21 -8.20 1.21
C GLY A 297 -16.59 -8.10 0.54
N GLU A 298 -16.66 -7.52 -0.67
CA GLU A 298 -17.90 -7.33 -1.41
C GLU A 298 -18.58 -8.67 -1.76
N THR A 299 -19.89 -8.72 -1.55
CA THR A 299 -20.74 -9.89 -1.84
C THR A 299 -21.62 -9.67 -3.08
N LYS A 300 -21.53 -8.49 -3.69
CA LYS A 300 -22.22 -8.13 -4.93
C LYS A 300 -21.22 -7.53 -5.90
N ARG A 301 -21.47 -7.72 -7.19
CA ARG A 301 -20.60 -7.18 -8.23
C ARG A 301 -20.61 -5.65 -8.17
N PRO A 302 -19.44 -4.98 -8.24
CA PRO A 302 -19.38 -3.52 -8.36
C PRO A 302 -20.11 -3.03 -9.62
N THR A 303 -20.67 -1.83 -9.55
CA THR A 303 -21.42 -1.22 -10.67
C THR A 303 -20.60 -0.24 -11.50
N HIS A 304 -19.46 0.21 -10.97
CA HIS A 304 -18.61 1.21 -11.61
C HIS A 304 -17.25 0.63 -11.98
N ASP A 305 -16.65 1.22 -13.02
CA ASP A 305 -15.27 0.96 -13.42
C ASP A 305 -14.32 1.48 -12.32
N ARG A 306 -13.10 0.98 -12.24
CA ARG A 306 -12.16 1.30 -11.14
C ARG A 306 -10.80 1.74 -11.67
N LEU A 307 -10.22 2.78 -11.07
CA LEU A 307 -8.85 3.21 -11.33
C LEU A 307 -7.84 2.28 -10.65
N ILE A 308 -6.88 1.76 -11.41
CA ILE A 308 -5.67 1.18 -10.83
C ILE A 308 -4.62 2.28 -10.69
N THR A 309 -4.22 2.54 -9.45
CA THR A 309 -3.26 3.60 -9.12
C THR A 309 -1.82 3.13 -9.32
N CYS A 310 -0.94 4.04 -9.70
CA CYS A 310 0.49 3.77 -9.77
C CYS A 310 1.07 3.57 -8.35
N THR A 311 2.13 2.76 -8.25
CA THR A 311 2.90 2.60 -7.02
C THR A 311 4.03 3.63 -6.93
N SER A 312 4.64 3.72 -5.75
CA SER A 312 5.73 4.65 -5.43
C SER A 312 6.93 4.56 -6.38
N ALA A 313 7.25 3.35 -6.83
CA ALA A 313 8.37 3.10 -7.72
C ALA A 313 8.13 3.55 -9.17
N THR A 314 6.87 3.82 -9.54
CA THR A 314 6.48 4.21 -10.89
C THR A 314 6.17 5.70 -11.01
N LEU A 315 5.80 6.36 -9.92
CA LEU A 315 5.46 7.77 -9.93
C LEU A 315 6.66 8.70 -9.77
N SER A 316 6.61 9.81 -10.50
CA SER A 316 7.42 11.00 -10.23
C SER A 316 6.60 11.96 -9.38
N SER A 317 6.36 11.60 -8.13
CA SER A 317 5.42 12.27 -7.25
C SER A 317 6.10 13.26 -6.27
N PRO A 318 5.49 14.43 -5.97
CA PRO A 318 5.92 15.30 -4.87
C PRO A 318 5.38 14.85 -3.51
N ILE A 319 4.59 13.79 -3.43
CA ILE A 319 3.86 13.39 -2.22
C ILE A 319 4.79 12.70 -1.22
N GLY A 320 4.71 13.13 0.03
CA GLY A 320 5.37 12.50 1.16
C GLY A 320 4.42 12.24 2.32
N ILE A 321 4.83 11.32 3.20
CA ILE A 321 4.07 10.96 4.41
C ILE A 321 4.93 11.27 5.64
N THR A 322 4.31 11.87 6.67
CA THR A 322 4.98 12.07 7.96
C THR A 322 4.64 10.90 8.90
N LEU A 323 5.66 10.19 9.37
CA LEU A 323 5.49 9.08 10.30
C LEU A 323 5.35 9.61 11.73
N ARG A 324 4.18 9.40 12.32
CA ARG A 324 3.92 9.55 13.76
C ARG A 324 4.05 8.22 14.53
N HIS A 325 4.08 7.11 13.80
CA HIS A 325 4.25 5.75 14.31
C HIS A 325 5.45 5.10 13.63
N PRO A 326 6.11 4.11 14.25
CA PRO A 326 7.13 3.30 13.57
C PRO A 326 6.57 2.72 12.27
N ILE A 327 7.41 2.63 11.23
CA ILE A 327 6.96 2.17 9.91
C ILE A 327 6.48 0.71 9.92
N ALA A 328 6.96 -0.11 10.84
CA ALA A 328 6.43 -1.44 11.10
C ALA A 328 6.38 -1.70 12.62
N PRO A 329 5.24 -1.49 13.28
CA PRO A 329 5.05 -1.89 14.67
C PRO A 329 5.26 -3.40 14.86
N ILE A 330 5.76 -3.80 16.03
CA ILE A 330 6.04 -5.20 16.40
C ILE A 330 5.04 -5.62 17.47
N ALA A 331 4.54 -6.86 17.39
CA ALA A 331 3.68 -7.45 18.40
C ALA A 331 4.09 -8.90 18.73
N GLU A 332 3.64 -9.39 19.88
CA GLU A 332 3.68 -10.82 20.21
C GLU A 332 2.25 -11.37 20.20
N LEU A 333 1.98 -12.34 19.33
CA LEU A 333 0.70 -13.01 19.29
C LEU A 333 0.58 -13.98 20.47
N PRO A 334 -0.59 -14.06 21.13
CA PRO A 334 -0.81 -15.03 22.19
C PRO A 334 -0.71 -16.46 21.66
N ILE A 335 -0.31 -17.39 22.52
CA ILE A 335 -0.41 -18.83 22.22
C ILE A 335 -1.89 -19.17 22.15
N ALA A 336 -2.36 -19.48 20.95
CA ALA A 336 -3.73 -19.84 20.67
C ALA A 336 -3.76 -20.76 19.45
N TYR A 337 -4.71 -21.70 19.47
CA TYR A 337 -4.95 -22.59 18.34
C TYR A 337 -4.99 -21.80 17.00
N PRO A 338 -4.32 -22.27 15.94
CA PRO A 338 -3.60 -23.55 15.82
C PRO A 338 -2.13 -23.52 16.28
N SER A 339 -1.58 -22.37 16.65
CA SER A 339 -0.17 -22.26 17.03
C SER A 339 0.04 -22.57 18.52
N VAL A 340 1.02 -23.42 18.83
CA VAL A 340 1.35 -23.80 20.22
C VAL A 340 2.61 -23.11 20.76
N VAL A 341 3.15 -22.17 19.99
CA VAL A 341 4.29 -21.32 20.36
C VAL A 341 3.88 -19.85 20.33
N ARG A 342 4.58 -19.02 21.12
CA ARG A 342 4.40 -17.56 21.05
C ARG A 342 5.07 -17.05 19.79
N GLN A 343 4.36 -16.25 19.01
CA GLN A 343 4.84 -15.73 17.73
C GLN A 343 5.13 -14.24 17.84
N LYS A 344 6.39 -13.86 17.71
CA LYS A 344 6.73 -12.47 17.43
C LYS A 344 6.37 -12.18 15.98
N THR A 345 5.77 -11.03 15.70
CA THR A 345 5.33 -10.64 14.36
C THR A 345 5.35 -9.12 14.22
N ARG A 346 4.99 -8.63 13.04
CA ARG A 346 5.07 -7.23 12.62
C ARG A 346 3.81 -6.79 11.88
N ASN A 347 3.56 -5.49 11.88
CA ASN A 347 2.49 -4.88 11.10
C ASN A 347 3.08 -4.12 9.90
N ASP A 348 3.03 -4.74 8.72
CA ASP A 348 3.57 -4.19 7.48
C ASP A 348 2.62 -3.21 6.77
N GLN A 349 1.42 -2.96 7.32
CA GLN A 349 0.38 -2.19 6.63
C GLN A 349 0.76 -0.73 6.38
N HIS A 350 1.49 -0.07 7.28
CA HIS A 350 1.95 1.31 7.06
C HIS A 350 2.91 1.38 5.86
N LEU A 351 3.85 0.43 5.80
CA LEU A 351 4.81 0.29 4.70
C LEU A 351 4.07 0.06 3.37
N LEU A 352 3.21 -0.95 3.33
CA LEU A 352 2.42 -1.31 2.13
C LEU A 352 1.52 -0.16 1.68
N SER A 353 0.93 0.57 2.62
CA SER A 353 0.08 1.74 2.36
C SER A 353 0.87 2.89 1.72
N CYS A 354 2.12 3.12 2.14
CA CYS A 354 2.97 4.13 1.50
C CYS A 354 3.25 3.79 0.03
N ILE A 355 3.48 2.51 -0.28
CA ILE A 355 3.67 2.02 -1.65
C ILE A 355 2.39 2.17 -2.48
N GLU A 356 1.25 1.75 -1.92
CA GLU A 356 -0.07 1.80 -2.57
C GLU A 356 -0.52 3.23 -2.88
N MET A 357 -0.21 4.19 -2.01
CA MET A 357 -0.51 5.61 -2.24
C MET A 357 0.37 6.26 -3.31
N GLY A 358 1.46 5.59 -3.70
CA GLY A 358 2.42 6.20 -4.60
C GLY A 358 3.24 7.30 -3.92
N ALA A 359 3.42 7.24 -2.60
CA ALA A 359 4.25 8.20 -1.89
C ALA A 359 5.68 8.16 -2.45
N LYS A 360 6.33 9.32 -2.55
CA LYS A 360 7.74 9.40 -2.96
C LYS A 360 8.67 9.67 -1.79
N PHE A 361 8.16 10.22 -0.71
CA PHE A 361 8.96 10.59 0.46
C PHE A 361 8.33 10.07 1.76
N VAL A 362 9.17 9.74 2.74
CA VAL A 362 8.72 9.42 4.10
C VAL A 362 9.59 10.19 5.09
N ARG A 363 8.96 11.04 5.90
CA ARG A 363 9.58 11.76 7.01
C ARG A 363 9.47 10.95 8.28
N PHE A 364 10.58 10.73 8.98
CA PHE A 364 10.60 9.91 10.20
C PHE A 364 11.65 10.43 11.19
N PRO A 365 11.47 10.20 12.50
CA PRO A 365 12.48 10.56 13.50
C PRO A 365 13.80 9.84 13.24
N TRP A 366 14.92 10.57 13.20
CA TRP A 366 16.25 9.98 12.95
C TRP A 366 16.61 8.81 13.90
N ARG A 367 16.01 8.81 15.10
CA ARG A 367 16.21 7.78 16.12
C ARG A 367 15.74 6.40 15.70
N ASP A 368 14.83 6.29 14.73
CA ASP A 368 14.38 5.01 14.18
C ASP A 368 15.55 4.27 13.48
N LEU A 369 16.57 4.99 13.00
CA LEU A 369 17.79 4.38 12.43
C LEU A 369 18.61 3.59 13.46
N ARG A 370 18.36 3.78 14.76
CA ARG A 370 19.03 3.04 15.84
C ARG A 370 18.42 1.66 16.07
N ASP A 371 17.20 1.43 15.60
CA ASP A 371 16.58 0.11 15.59
C ASP A 371 16.90 -0.57 14.25
N PRO A 372 17.72 -1.65 14.23
CA PRO A 372 18.07 -2.35 13.00
C PRO A 372 16.86 -2.86 12.23
N PHE A 373 15.77 -3.22 12.93
CA PHE A 373 14.55 -3.67 12.28
C PHE A 373 13.88 -2.50 11.55
N GLN A 374 13.63 -1.37 12.21
CA GLN A 374 13.03 -0.20 11.56
C GLN A 374 13.91 0.32 10.41
N ARG A 375 15.24 0.35 10.58
CA ARG A 375 16.17 0.69 9.49
C ARG A 375 15.96 -0.21 8.27
N THR A 376 15.93 -1.53 8.46
CA THR A 376 15.71 -2.49 7.37
C THR A 376 14.37 -2.23 6.66
N ARG A 377 13.31 -1.88 7.40
CA ARG A 377 12.00 -1.55 6.80
C ARG A 377 12.04 -0.26 5.97
N LEU A 378 12.77 0.76 6.42
CA LEU A 378 12.97 1.99 5.65
C LEU A 378 13.84 1.72 4.39
N GLU A 379 14.83 0.83 4.46
CA GLU A 379 15.62 0.37 3.31
C GLU A 379 14.76 -0.38 2.28
N MET A 380 13.76 -1.14 2.73
CA MET A 380 12.80 -1.79 1.84
C MET A 380 11.94 -0.76 1.09
N LEU A 381 11.44 0.28 1.78
CA LEU A 381 10.75 1.41 1.14
C LEU A 381 11.61 2.06 0.05
N CYS A 382 12.91 2.23 0.29
CA CYS A 382 13.85 2.76 -0.72
C CYS A 382 13.89 1.89 -1.98
N SER A 383 13.92 0.57 -1.82
CA SER A 383 13.87 -0.34 -2.96
C SER A 383 12.53 -0.35 -3.70
N GLU A 384 11.47 0.18 -3.09
CA GLU A 384 10.16 0.43 -3.69
C GLU A 384 10.02 1.91 -4.13
N GLY A 385 11.14 2.62 -4.28
CA GLY A 385 11.19 3.95 -4.87
C GLY A 385 10.84 5.11 -3.93
N ILE A 386 10.82 4.89 -2.61
CA ILE A 386 10.49 5.89 -1.60
C ILE A 386 11.76 6.44 -0.95
N THR A 387 11.92 7.75 -0.94
CA THR A 387 13.09 8.43 -0.37
C THR A 387 12.86 8.77 1.12
N PRO A 388 13.73 8.29 2.03
CA PRO A 388 13.64 8.57 3.46
C PRO A 388 14.18 9.97 3.78
N ILE A 389 13.51 10.68 4.68
CA ILE A 389 13.91 11.99 5.21
C ILE A 389 13.97 11.90 6.74
N ALA A 390 15.15 12.03 7.31
CA ALA A 390 15.32 11.96 8.76
C ALA A 390 15.02 13.33 9.38
N THR A 391 14.09 13.38 10.34
CA THR A 391 13.86 14.56 11.16
C THR A 391 14.78 14.53 12.38
N PHE A 392 15.44 15.66 12.63
CA PHE A 392 16.41 15.84 13.71
C PHE A 392 15.93 16.91 14.68
N LEU A 393 15.44 16.47 15.84
CA LEU A 393 15.07 17.31 16.97
C LEU A 393 15.88 16.87 18.19
N GLU A 394 16.94 17.62 18.51
CA GLU A 394 17.81 17.35 19.65
C GLU A 394 18.16 18.64 20.40
N PRO A 395 18.40 18.58 21.73
CA PRO A 395 18.81 19.75 22.50
C PRO A 395 20.13 20.39 22.04
N ARG A 396 20.97 19.63 21.31
CA ARG A 396 22.28 20.10 20.83
C ARG A 396 22.51 19.65 19.39
N ILE A 397 22.51 20.62 18.47
CA ILE A 397 22.75 20.38 17.04
C ILE A 397 24.19 19.92 16.73
N ALA A 398 25.15 20.11 17.64
CA ALA A 398 26.55 19.70 17.49
C ALA A 398 26.76 18.20 17.15
N SER A 399 25.78 17.34 17.46
CA SER A 399 25.84 15.92 17.11
C SER A 399 25.40 15.60 15.68
N LEU A 400 24.69 16.52 15.01
CA LEU A 400 24.10 16.32 13.69
C LEU A 400 25.12 15.86 12.63
N PRO A 401 26.33 16.48 12.48
CA PRO A 401 27.29 16.04 11.46
C PRO A 401 27.67 14.56 11.58
N LYS A 402 27.85 14.08 12.82
CA LYS A 402 28.18 12.67 13.08
C LYS A 402 27.05 11.73 12.66
N HIS A 403 25.80 12.14 12.87
CA HIS A 403 24.64 11.35 12.48
C HIS A 403 24.45 11.33 10.97
N ILE A 404 24.72 12.44 10.27
CA ILE A 404 24.73 12.49 8.80
C ILE A 404 25.84 11.58 8.26
N GLU A 405 27.08 11.75 8.73
CA GLU A 405 28.25 10.97 8.29
C GLU A 405 28.04 9.46 8.46
N ALA A 406 27.35 9.03 9.53
CA ALA A 406 27.05 7.62 9.78
C ALA A 406 25.96 7.01 8.88
N ASN A 407 25.25 7.82 8.09
CA ASN A 407 24.09 7.40 7.28
C ASN A 407 24.09 7.98 5.85
N LEU A 408 25.26 8.39 5.32
CA LEU A 408 25.40 8.96 3.98
C LEU A 408 24.97 8.00 2.86
N ASP A 409 25.06 6.70 3.11
CA ASP A 409 24.64 5.63 2.21
C ASP A 409 23.12 5.53 2.08
N PHE A 410 22.38 6.09 3.04
CA PHE A 410 20.97 5.82 3.23
C PHE A 410 20.07 7.07 3.23
N VAL A 411 20.42 8.11 3.97
CA VAL A 411 19.60 9.32 4.12
C VAL A 411 20.26 10.50 3.41
N GLN A 412 19.61 11.00 2.36
CA GLN A 412 20.10 12.12 1.56
C GLN A 412 19.60 13.48 2.05
N ASN A 413 18.45 13.53 2.71
CA ASN A 413 17.88 14.76 3.25
C ASN A 413 17.62 14.66 4.75
N TRP A 414 18.14 15.65 5.49
CA TRP A 414 17.95 15.81 6.92
C TRP A 414 17.14 17.07 7.21
N GLU A 415 15.99 16.89 7.87
CA GLU A 415 15.17 17.99 8.34
C GLU A 415 15.57 18.38 9.76
N ILE A 416 16.17 19.56 9.90
CA ILE A 416 16.49 20.14 11.20
C ILE A 416 15.23 20.80 11.77
N GLN A 417 14.84 20.35 12.97
CA GLN A 417 13.70 20.88 13.70
C GLN A 417 14.17 21.80 14.83
N ILE A 418 13.80 23.08 14.76
CA ILE A 418 14.26 24.12 15.69
C ILE A 418 13.10 24.66 16.51
N SER A 419 13.25 24.75 17.83
CA SER A 419 12.17 25.16 18.74
C SER A 419 12.09 26.67 19.02
N ASP A 420 13.08 27.45 18.58
CA ASP A 420 13.11 28.91 18.71
C ASP A 420 13.81 29.54 17.48
N PRO A 421 13.12 30.36 16.67
CA PRO A 421 13.70 31.02 15.49
C PRO A 421 14.90 31.91 15.79
N ALA A 422 15.07 32.37 17.03
CA ALA A 422 16.26 33.12 17.47
C ALA A 422 17.52 32.22 17.65
N GLN A 423 17.41 30.90 17.44
CA GLN A 423 18.49 29.93 17.63
C GLN A 423 19.42 29.73 16.42
N LEU A 424 19.32 30.51 15.35
CA LEU A 424 20.39 30.58 14.34
C LEU A 424 21.59 31.37 14.90
N SER A 425 22.16 30.89 16.01
CA SER A 425 23.40 31.41 16.57
C SER A 425 24.58 31.04 15.67
N ASP A 426 25.72 31.73 15.80
CA ASP A 426 26.92 31.46 15.02
C ASP A 426 27.33 29.97 15.05
N GLU A 427 27.18 29.30 16.20
CA GLU A 427 27.45 27.87 16.35
C GLU A 427 26.50 27.00 15.50
N VAL A 428 25.19 27.29 15.55
CA VAL A 428 24.20 26.57 14.74
C VAL A 428 24.46 26.80 13.27
N CYS A 429 24.77 28.04 12.88
CA CYS A 429 25.09 28.41 11.51
C CYS A 429 26.31 27.67 10.98
N GLU A 430 27.39 27.58 11.77
CA GLU A 430 28.59 26.83 11.41
C GLU A 430 28.29 25.34 11.21
N ILE A 431 27.49 24.75 12.10
CA ILE A 431 27.09 23.35 12.02
C ILE A 431 26.23 23.09 10.78
N LEU A 432 25.26 23.96 10.50
CA LEU A 432 24.43 23.86 9.30
C LEU A 432 25.28 23.98 8.03
N ASN A 433 26.22 24.92 7.96
CA ASN A 433 27.13 25.08 6.84
C ASN A 433 28.06 23.86 6.65
N ARG A 434 28.48 23.20 7.73
CA ARG A 434 29.19 21.92 7.64
C ARG A 434 28.28 20.82 7.11
N CYS A 435 27.05 20.71 7.61
CA CYS A 435 26.11 19.67 7.23
C CYS A 435 25.61 19.81 5.79
N ALA A 436 25.45 21.04 5.28
CA ALA A 436 25.03 21.31 3.90
C ALA A 436 26.04 20.82 2.86
N LYS A 437 27.30 20.56 3.26
CA LYS A 437 28.32 19.93 2.42
C LYS A 437 28.22 18.40 2.38
N LEU A 438 27.46 17.81 3.31
CA LEU A 438 27.34 16.37 3.50
C LEU A 438 25.99 15.83 3.02
N ALA A 439 24.91 16.60 3.18
CA ALA A 439 23.55 16.20 2.83
C ALA A 439 22.68 17.41 2.48
N GLU A 440 21.55 17.15 1.82
CA GLU A 440 20.49 18.14 1.61
C GLU A 440 19.86 18.49 2.97
N LEU A 441 19.71 19.77 3.27
CA LEU A 441 19.11 20.22 4.53
C LEU A 441 17.73 20.83 4.30
N SER A 442 16.80 20.45 5.18
CA SER A 442 15.49 21.08 5.30
C SER A 442 15.37 21.74 6.67
N LEU A 443 14.74 22.91 6.77
CA LEU A 443 14.49 23.57 8.05
C LEU A 443 12.99 23.62 8.38
N CYS A 444 12.63 23.27 9.60
CA CYS A 444 11.27 23.24 10.09
C CYS A 444 11.20 23.76 11.54
N PRO A 445 10.38 24.78 11.86
CA PRO A 445 10.22 25.24 13.22
C PRO A 445 9.25 24.33 13.98
N ILE A 446 9.47 24.17 15.29
CA ILE A 446 8.57 23.50 16.24
C ILE A 446 8.26 24.46 17.39
N ILE A 447 7.15 25.18 17.30
CA ILE A 447 6.82 26.27 18.22
C ILE A 447 5.61 25.88 19.09
N PRO A 448 5.76 25.68 20.41
CA PRO A 448 4.72 25.12 21.28
C PRO A 448 3.64 26.13 21.75
N ASN A 449 3.45 27.25 21.04
CA ASN A 449 2.72 28.41 21.57
C ASN A 449 1.47 28.81 20.77
N GLU A 450 0.98 27.95 19.87
CA GLU A 450 -0.18 28.27 19.04
C GLU A 450 -1.47 28.17 19.86
N ARG A 451 -2.24 29.26 19.94
CA ARG A 451 -3.56 29.25 20.59
C ARG A 451 -4.62 28.85 19.58
N VAL A 452 -5.19 27.66 19.77
CA VAL A 452 -6.32 27.17 18.97
C VAL A 452 -7.63 27.32 19.75
N PRO A 453 -8.66 27.99 19.20
CA PRO A 453 -9.95 28.13 19.86
C PRO A 453 -10.54 26.78 20.28
N GLY A 454 -11.07 26.70 21.51
CA GLY A 454 -11.68 25.48 22.05
C GLY A 454 -10.72 24.40 22.58
N LYS A 455 -9.40 24.56 22.38
CA LYS A 455 -8.40 23.62 22.92
C LYS A 455 -7.90 24.04 24.31
N GLN A 456 -7.74 23.07 25.21
CA GLN A 456 -7.27 23.32 26.58
C GLN A 456 -5.81 23.79 26.64
N HIS A 457 -4.94 23.20 25.81
CA HIS A 457 -3.50 23.52 25.78
C HIS A 457 -3.15 24.24 24.48
N LEU A 458 -2.05 25.00 24.51
CA LEU A 458 -1.44 25.49 23.28
C LEU A 458 -1.03 24.32 22.41
N ARG A 459 -1.08 24.52 21.09
CA ARG A 459 -0.68 23.53 20.10
C ARG A 459 0.70 23.85 19.57
N THR A 460 1.35 22.81 19.10
CA THR A 460 2.68 22.91 18.54
C THR A 460 2.55 23.17 17.05
N GLN A 461 2.95 24.37 16.63
CA GLN A 461 3.14 24.68 15.21
C GLN A 461 4.36 23.89 14.71
N MET A 462 4.18 23.10 13.65
CA MET A 462 5.26 22.41 12.94
C MET A 462 5.31 22.90 11.50
N GLY A 463 6.32 23.69 11.14
CA GLY A 463 6.41 24.36 9.84
C GLY A 463 6.20 25.88 9.93
N TYR A 464 6.85 26.63 9.03
CA TYR A 464 6.73 28.09 8.95
C TYR A 464 5.37 28.53 8.42
N HIS A 465 4.88 29.68 8.91
CA HIS A 465 3.85 30.47 8.25
C HIS A 465 4.42 31.28 7.08
N LEU A 466 3.55 31.70 6.16
CA LEU A 466 3.91 32.37 4.91
C LEU A 466 4.63 33.72 5.14
N ASP A 467 4.25 34.45 6.19
CA ASP A 467 4.80 35.74 6.58
C ASP A 467 6.17 35.62 7.27
N GLU A 468 6.45 34.48 7.90
CA GLU A 468 7.74 34.20 8.56
C GLU A 468 8.89 33.98 7.58
N LEU A 469 8.59 33.49 6.37
CA LEU A 469 9.62 33.16 5.36
C LEU A 469 10.50 34.35 4.96
N LYS A 470 9.93 35.56 4.90
CA LYS A 470 10.72 36.76 4.56
C LYS A 470 11.74 37.08 5.65
N SER A 471 11.33 36.94 6.91
CA SER A 471 12.23 37.16 8.04
C SER A 471 13.29 36.06 8.11
N LEU A 472 12.90 34.80 7.90
CA LEU A 472 13.83 33.67 7.82
C LEU A 472 14.89 33.89 6.75
N ASN A 473 14.49 34.25 5.51
CA ASN A 473 15.44 34.49 4.43
C ASN A 473 16.43 35.61 4.78
N ALA A 474 15.98 36.69 5.43
CA ALA A 474 16.89 37.75 5.89
C ALA A 474 17.89 37.25 6.96
N THR A 475 17.45 36.40 7.88
CA THR A 475 18.35 35.77 8.86
C THR A 475 19.37 34.86 8.18
N LEU A 476 18.94 34.05 7.20
CA LEU A 476 19.84 33.18 6.43
C LEU A 476 20.86 33.98 5.61
N GLN A 477 20.45 35.10 5.00
CA GLN A 477 21.34 36.04 4.31
C GLN A 477 22.41 36.59 5.25
N ASN A 478 22.02 37.05 6.44
CA ASN A 478 22.95 37.61 7.42
C ASN A 478 23.94 36.56 7.95
N ALA A 479 23.52 35.30 8.01
CA ALA A 479 24.33 34.18 8.48
C ALA A 479 25.16 33.50 7.37
N ASP A 480 25.06 33.94 6.11
CA ASP A 480 25.66 33.29 4.93
C ASP A 480 25.34 31.78 4.87
N ILE A 481 24.06 31.45 5.10
CA ILE A 481 23.54 30.08 4.97
C ILE A 481 22.64 30.02 3.75
N HIS A 482 22.86 28.98 2.95
CA HIS A 482 21.98 28.62 1.86
C HIS A 482 21.31 27.29 2.18
N LEU A 483 19.98 27.29 2.27
CA LEU A 483 19.20 26.08 2.53
C LEU A 483 18.56 25.56 1.26
N GLN A 484 18.65 24.26 1.05
CA GLN A 484 17.97 23.62 -0.06
C GLN A 484 16.46 23.66 0.15
N ARG A 485 15.98 23.52 1.40
CA ARG A 485 14.54 23.40 1.66
C ARG A 485 14.10 24.03 2.97
N VAL A 486 12.87 24.51 3.00
CA VAL A 486 12.15 24.90 4.23
C VAL A 486 10.75 24.29 4.22
N ILE A 487 10.24 23.94 5.39
CA ILE A 487 8.89 23.39 5.53
C ILE A 487 7.91 24.48 5.95
N CYS A 488 6.87 24.70 5.16
CA CYS A 488 5.74 25.56 5.47
C CYS A 488 4.51 24.74 5.86
N ARG A 489 3.75 25.22 6.84
CA ARG A 489 2.49 24.59 7.26
C ARG A 489 1.30 25.28 6.61
N VAL A 490 0.41 24.51 6.00
CA VAL A 490 -0.92 25.01 5.64
C VAL A 490 -1.76 25.07 6.92
N PRO A 491 -2.20 26.25 7.38
CA PRO A 491 -3.04 26.35 8.56
C PRO A 491 -4.35 25.57 8.37
N PRO A 492 -4.90 24.91 9.40
CA PRO A 492 -6.08 24.06 9.22
C PRO A 492 -7.32 24.77 8.68
N ASN A 493 -7.49 26.04 9.02
CA ASN A 493 -8.61 26.87 8.58
C ASN A 493 -8.37 27.59 7.25
N GLU A 494 -7.25 27.35 6.58
CA GLU A 494 -6.93 27.94 5.30
C GLU A 494 -7.06 26.93 4.15
N SER A 495 -7.49 27.44 3.00
CA SER A 495 -7.56 26.73 1.72
C SER A 495 -6.15 26.34 1.26
N PRO A 496 -5.82 25.04 1.14
CA PRO A 496 -4.54 24.61 0.60
C PRO A 496 -4.29 25.15 -0.81
N TRP A 497 -5.34 25.27 -1.62
CA TRP A 497 -5.24 25.87 -2.96
C TRP A 497 -4.72 27.30 -2.90
N THR A 498 -5.40 28.17 -2.16
CA THR A 498 -5.05 29.60 -2.05
C THR A 498 -3.67 29.78 -1.42
N TYR A 499 -3.35 28.98 -0.40
CA TYR A 499 -2.06 29.00 0.28
C TYR A 499 -0.91 28.65 -0.67
N ILE A 500 -1.04 27.56 -1.43
CA ILE A 500 0.00 27.10 -2.36
C ILE A 500 0.15 28.04 -3.56
N GLN A 501 -0.93 28.62 -4.09
CA GLN A 501 -0.81 29.66 -5.13
C GLN A 501 -0.03 30.88 -4.61
N SER A 502 -0.26 31.30 -3.36
CA SER A 502 0.48 32.40 -2.74
C SER A 502 1.98 32.10 -2.56
N LEU A 503 2.34 30.82 -2.40
CA LEU A 503 3.74 30.38 -2.40
C LEU A 503 4.38 30.43 -3.79
N CYS A 504 3.63 30.10 -4.85
CA CYS A 504 4.13 30.13 -6.22
C CYS A 504 4.57 31.53 -6.69
N GLU A 505 4.04 32.58 -6.07
CA GLU A 505 4.38 33.98 -6.37
C GLU A 505 5.63 34.47 -5.63
N ARG A 506 6.24 33.65 -4.79
CA ARG A 506 7.34 34.03 -3.90
C ARG A 506 8.64 33.34 -4.29
N THR A 507 9.72 34.11 -4.23
CA THR A 507 11.08 33.62 -4.40
C THR A 507 11.97 34.24 -3.32
N TYR A 508 12.96 33.47 -2.88
CA TYR A 508 13.86 33.80 -1.79
C TYR A 508 15.30 33.49 -2.24
N SER A 509 16.27 34.30 -1.87
CA SER A 509 17.64 34.15 -2.37
C SER A 509 18.43 33.03 -1.70
N ASN A 510 18.08 32.68 -0.46
CA ASN A 510 18.81 31.73 0.38
C ASN A 510 18.01 30.45 0.68
N ILE A 511 16.91 30.25 -0.03
CA ILE A 511 16.00 29.09 0.11
C ILE A 511 15.67 28.60 -1.31
N ASP A 512 16.12 27.39 -1.68
CA ASP A 512 15.87 26.84 -3.02
C ASP A 512 14.42 26.37 -3.21
N HIS A 513 13.90 25.62 -2.23
CA HIS A 513 12.57 25.02 -2.30
C HIS A 513 11.76 25.21 -1.02
N ILE A 514 10.44 25.30 -1.17
CA ILE A 514 9.49 25.35 -0.06
C ILE A 514 8.63 24.10 -0.13
N ASP A 515 8.75 23.25 0.88
CA ASP A 515 7.88 22.10 1.07
C ASP A 515 6.66 22.48 1.90
N VAL A 516 5.59 21.74 1.70
CA VAL A 516 4.28 22.01 2.30
C VAL A 516 3.91 20.86 3.22
N SER A 517 3.61 21.16 4.48
CA SER A 517 3.06 20.23 5.46
C SER A 517 1.55 20.45 5.57
N LEU A 518 0.79 19.39 5.31
CA LEU A 518 -0.66 19.33 5.38
C LEU A 518 -1.09 18.46 6.56
N GLU A 519 -1.57 19.11 7.61
CA GLU A 519 -2.17 18.45 8.77
C GLU A 519 -3.66 18.20 8.50
N LEU A 520 -4.11 16.98 8.80
CA LEU A 520 -5.51 16.57 8.84
C LEU A 520 -5.97 16.66 10.31
N ASP A 521 -6.76 17.67 10.62
CA ASP A 521 -7.17 17.98 11.99
C ASP A 521 -8.66 17.70 12.26
N ALA A 522 -9.39 17.21 11.25
CA ALA A 522 -10.80 16.88 11.37
C ALA A 522 -11.02 15.40 11.74
N GLN A 523 -12.13 15.13 12.44
CA GLN A 523 -12.71 13.80 12.65
C GLN A 523 -13.77 13.48 11.59
N ASN A 524 -13.62 14.07 10.40
CA ASN A 524 -14.56 13.93 9.30
C ASN A 524 -13.77 13.64 8.01
N ASP A 525 -14.00 12.44 7.47
CA ASP A 525 -13.27 11.94 6.31
C ASP A 525 -13.55 12.76 5.05
N CYS A 526 -14.75 13.35 4.90
CA CYS A 526 -15.08 14.20 3.77
C CYS A 526 -14.30 15.53 3.83
N ILE A 527 -14.24 16.17 5.01
CA ILE A 527 -13.42 17.39 5.22
C ILE A 527 -11.94 17.11 4.92
N ASN A 528 -11.40 16.01 5.45
CA ASN A 528 -10.01 15.62 5.20
C ASN A 528 -9.77 15.29 3.72
N ALA A 529 -10.73 14.64 3.04
CA ALA A 529 -10.62 14.34 1.62
C ALA A 529 -10.61 15.60 0.75
N HIS A 530 -11.45 16.60 1.05
CA HIS A 530 -11.42 17.91 0.38
C HIS A 530 -10.05 18.57 0.56
N ARG A 531 -9.57 18.63 1.80
CA ARG A 531 -8.28 19.26 2.15
C ARG A 531 -7.10 18.59 1.43
N ILE A 532 -7.06 17.26 1.37
CA ILE A 532 -6.05 16.52 0.60
C ILE A 532 -6.19 16.78 -0.89
N ALA A 533 -7.41 16.76 -1.42
CA ALA A 533 -7.64 16.92 -2.83
C ALA A 533 -7.16 18.29 -3.31
N GLU A 534 -7.49 19.34 -2.58
CA GLU A 534 -6.99 20.69 -2.82
C GLU A 534 -5.48 20.77 -2.80
N ALA A 535 -4.83 20.25 -1.74
CA ALA A 535 -3.39 20.34 -1.58
C ALA A 535 -2.64 19.57 -2.68
N THR A 536 -3.10 18.36 -2.97
CA THR A 536 -2.51 17.48 -4.01
C THR A 536 -2.69 18.08 -5.40
N PHE A 537 -3.83 18.72 -5.66
CA PHE A 537 -4.09 19.39 -6.93
C PHE A 537 -3.28 20.69 -7.05
N ALA A 538 -3.06 21.43 -5.96
CA ALA A 538 -2.30 22.67 -5.98
C ALA A 538 -0.77 22.46 -6.06
N ILE A 539 -0.22 21.45 -5.38
CA ILE A 539 1.24 21.27 -5.24
C ILE A 539 1.97 21.11 -6.59
N VAL A 540 1.29 20.58 -7.62
CA VAL A 540 1.88 20.42 -8.97
C VAL A 540 2.25 21.76 -9.63
N ARG A 541 1.77 22.88 -9.09
CA ARG A 541 2.12 24.24 -9.55
C ARG A 541 3.36 24.82 -8.89
N LEU A 542 3.90 24.18 -7.84
CA LEU A 542 5.07 24.63 -7.11
C LEU A 542 6.27 23.72 -7.44
N PRO A 543 7.11 24.08 -8.45
CA PRO A 543 8.14 23.18 -8.96
C PRO A 543 9.17 22.81 -7.89
N GLY A 544 9.49 21.51 -7.80
CA GLY A 544 10.47 20.99 -6.86
C GLY A 544 10.01 20.93 -5.41
N ALA A 545 8.79 21.39 -5.07
CA ALA A 545 8.21 21.25 -3.74
C ALA A 545 7.71 19.83 -3.47
N ARG A 546 7.69 19.47 -2.18
CA ARG A 546 7.09 18.24 -1.65
C ARG A 546 5.86 18.60 -0.83
N LEU A 547 4.84 17.74 -0.86
CA LEU A 547 3.65 17.83 0.00
C LEU A 547 3.66 16.68 0.99
N PHE A 548 3.84 16.99 2.28
CA PHE A 548 3.81 16.03 3.37
C PHE A 548 2.45 15.99 4.04
N VAL A 549 1.79 14.83 4.02
CA VAL A 549 0.49 14.61 4.68
C VAL A 549 0.69 13.95 6.05
N ASP A 550 -0.08 14.40 7.04
CA ASP A 550 -0.03 13.96 8.43
C ASP A 550 -1.43 14.07 9.08
N PRO A 551 -1.93 13.09 9.85
CA PRO A 551 -1.27 11.82 10.19
C PRO A 551 -1.57 10.69 9.21
N LEU A 552 -0.62 9.75 9.09
CA LEU A 552 -0.81 8.53 8.31
C LEU A 552 -1.92 7.65 8.91
N THR A 553 -1.93 7.51 10.23
CA THR A 553 -2.88 6.69 10.99
C THR A 553 -3.58 7.60 12.00
N ASP A 554 -4.86 7.37 12.26
CA ASP A 554 -5.62 8.07 13.30
C ASP A 554 -4.80 8.34 14.57
N LEU A 555 -4.94 9.54 15.10
CA LEU A 555 -4.41 9.91 16.40
C LEU A 555 -5.58 9.94 17.38
N ASP A 556 -5.82 8.84 18.09
CA ASP A 556 -6.96 8.66 19.01
C ASP A 556 -6.56 8.67 20.51
N ARG A 557 -5.25 8.60 20.79
CA ARG A 557 -4.66 8.56 22.15
C ARG A 557 -3.94 9.86 22.54
N THR A 558 -4.20 10.95 21.84
CA THR A 558 -3.61 12.27 22.14
C THR A 558 -4.65 13.21 22.77
N MET A 559 -4.25 14.45 23.10
CA MET A 559 -5.20 15.48 23.55
C MET A 559 -6.20 15.88 22.48
N ASP A 560 -5.95 15.54 21.21
CA ASP A 560 -6.85 15.72 20.08
C ASP A 560 -7.08 14.41 19.35
N VAL A 561 -8.35 14.13 19.05
CA VAL A 561 -8.70 13.04 18.16
C VAL A 561 -8.73 13.58 16.74
N THR A 562 -7.99 12.94 15.83
CA THR A 562 -7.94 13.29 14.40
C THR A 562 -7.94 12.02 13.56
N HIS A 563 -8.64 12.06 12.42
CA HIS A 563 -8.61 10.95 11.47
C HIS A 563 -7.41 11.09 10.53
N GLY A 564 -6.67 9.99 10.37
CA GLY A 564 -5.55 9.92 9.44
C GLY A 564 -5.97 9.48 8.04
N LEU A 565 -4.98 9.08 7.23
CA LEU A 565 -5.22 8.37 5.97
C LEU A 565 -5.72 6.94 6.22
N LEU A 566 -5.27 6.34 7.31
CA LEU A 566 -5.63 5.01 7.78
C LEU A 566 -6.34 5.12 9.13
N ASP A 567 -7.31 4.23 9.38
CA ASP A 567 -7.85 4.05 10.72
C ASP A 567 -6.84 3.36 11.67
N THR A 568 -7.19 3.23 12.94
CA THR A 568 -6.34 2.54 13.94
C THR A 568 -6.09 1.05 13.68
N LEU A 569 -6.85 0.43 12.77
CA LEU A 569 -6.65 -0.92 12.25
C LEU A 569 -5.87 -0.93 10.93
N CYS A 570 -5.29 0.21 10.55
CA CYS A 570 -4.59 0.41 9.28
C CYS A 570 -5.48 0.14 8.04
N ASN A 571 -6.79 0.34 8.12
CA ASN A 571 -7.68 0.30 6.96
C ASN A 571 -7.73 1.67 6.27
N PRO A 572 -7.68 1.72 4.93
CA PRO A 572 -7.82 2.96 4.18
C PRO A 572 -9.11 3.71 4.49
N ARG A 573 -8.99 5.01 4.77
CA ARG A 573 -10.12 5.96 4.83
C ARG A 573 -10.33 6.64 3.47
N ALA A 574 -11.43 7.38 3.31
CA ALA A 574 -11.70 8.13 2.09
C ALA A 574 -10.55 9.09 1.66
N PRO A 575 -9.88 9.82 2.58
CA PRO A 575 -8.73 10.67 2.24
C PRO A 575 -7.53 9.91 1.65
N PHE A 576 -7.29 8.66 2.06
CA PHE A 576 -6.26 7.79 1.46
C PHE A 576 -6.55 7.54 -0.03
N HIS A 577 -7.79 7.21 -0.36
CA HIS A 577 -8.20 7.00 -1.73
C HIS A 577 -8.10 8.28 -2.55
N ALA A 578 -8.49 9.42 -1.98
CA ALA A 578 -8.37 10.72 -2.66
C ALA A 578 -6.90 11.05 -3.01
N LEU A 579 -5.98 10.84 -2.06
CA LEU A 579 -4.55 11.07 -2.25
C LEU A 579 -3.99 10.20 -3.37
N ARG A 580 -4.16 8.88 -3.30
CA ARG A 580 -3.57 7.94 -4.28
C ARG A 580 -4.13 8.12 -5.69
N CYS A 581 -5.42 8.45 -5.82
CA CYS A 581 -6.07 8.67 -7.10
C CYS A 581 -5.52 9.94 -7.74
N LEU A 582 -5.55 11.07 -7.04
CA LEU A 582 -5.02 12.33 -7.57
C LEU A 582 -3.53 12.25 -7.86
N ASN A 583 -2.76 11.61 -6.97
CA ASN A 583 -1.33 11.43 -7.19
C ASN A 583 -1.05 10.69 -8.50
N THR A 584 -1.81 9.63 -8.79
CA THR A 584 -1.72 8.91 -10.08
C THR A 584 -2.13 9.79 -11.25
N LEU A 585 -3.28 10.45 -11.18
CA LEU A 585 -3.86 11.22 -12.29
C LEU A 585 -3.00 12.42 -12.68
N LEU A 586 -2.32 13.01 -11.70
CA LEU A 586 -1.47 14.19 -11.86
C LEU A 586 -0.01 13.87 -12.19
N ASN A 587 0.55 12.81 -11.59
CA ASN A 587 1.99 12.54 -11.63
C ASN A 587 2.38 11.24 -12.35
N SER A 588 1.43 10.58 -13.03
CA SER A 588 1.72 9.44 -13.89
C SER A 588 2.77 9.81 -14.96
N PRO A 589 3.78 8.93 -15.20
CA PRO A 589 4.78 9.16 -16.24
C PRO A 589 4.21 9.06 -17.67
N VAL A 590 2.96 8.61 -17.83
CA VAL A 590 2.30 8.45 -19.14
C VAL A 590 1.79 9.80 -19.69
N HIS A 591 1.66 10.81 -18.83
CA HIS A 591 1.07 12.10 -19.19
C HIS A 591 2.01 13.26 -18.94
N ALA A 592 1.74 14.39 -19.62
CA ALA A 592 2.41 15.65 -19.29
C ALA A 592 2.06 16.06 -17.85
N THR A 593 3.09 16.30 -17.05
CA THR A 593 2.99 16.68 -15.63
C THR A 593 3.19 18.17 -15.37
N ILE A 594 3.37 18.96 -16.45
CA ILE A 594 3.45 20.42 -16.36
C ILE A 594 2.04 20.99 -16.53
N PHE A 595 1.52 21.59 -15.45
CA PHE A 595 0.20 22.20 -15.42
C PHE A 595 0.27 23.73 -15.43
N THR A 596 -0.71 24.38 -16.05
CA THR A 596 -0.85 25.82 -16.27
C THR A 596 -2.28 26.27 -16.00
N ASP A 597 -2.50 27.59 -16.05
CA ASP A 597 -3.84 28.21 -15.96
C ASP A 597 -4.61 27.81 -14.68
N PRO A 598 -4.05 28.12 -13.48
CA PRO A 598 -4.75 27.89 -12.22
C PRO A 598 -5.93 28.84 -12.09
N ARG A 599 -7.14 28.29 -11.91
CA ARG A 599 -8.38 29.07 -11.78
C ARG A 599 -9.25 28.49 -10.68
N GLU A 600 -10.00 29.36 -10.02
CA GLU A 600 -11.03 28.96 -9.05
C GLU A 600 -12.36 29.58 -9.47
N GLN A 601 -13.42 28.79 -9.37
CA GLN A 601 -14.80 29.21 -9.62
C GLN A 601 -15.70 28.66 -8.53
N THR A 602 -16.71 29.43 -8.16
CA THR A 602 -17.78 28.97 -7.27
C THR A 602 -19.10 28.95 -8.05
N TRP A 603 -19.81 27.82 -7.98
CA TRP A 603 -21.12 27.68 -8.61
C TRP A 603 -22.05 26.86 -7.72
N GLU A 604 -23.23 27.39 -7.39
CA GLU A 604 -24.20 26.79 -6.45
C GLU A 604 -23.57 26.20 -5.17
N ASN A 605 -22.65 26.95 -4.56
CA ASN A 605 -21.86 26.59 -3.37
C ASN A 605 -20.80 25.48 -3.58
N ASN A 606 -20.69 24.92 -4.78
CA ASN A 606 -19.57 24.05 -5.15
C ASN A 606 -18.34 24.90 -5.47
N ARG A 607 -17.17 24.49 -4.97
CA ARG A 607 -15.89 25.07 -5.34
C ARG A 607 -15.24 24.23 -6.42
N ILE A 608 -14.76 24.86 -7.48
CA ILE A 608 -14.20 24.18 -8.65
C ILE A 608 -12.83 24.77 -8.92
N LEU A 609 -11.81 23.92 -8.88
CA LEU A 609 -10.42 24.29 -9.12
C LEU A 609 -9.98 23.74 -10.47
N TYR A 610 -9.39 24.58 -11.30
CA TYR A 610 -8.98 24.22 -12.65
C TYR A 610 -7.47 24.19 -12.80
N LEU A 611 -7.00 23.18 -13.53
CA LEU A 611 -5.64 23.10 -14.05
C LEU A 611 -5.67 22.54 -15.46
N ASN A 612 -4.80 23.06 -16.31
CA ASN A 612 -4.69 22.64 -17.69
C ASN A 612 -3.28 22.15 -17.98
N ASN A 613 -3.14 21.15 -18.86
CA ASN A 613 -1.87 20.86 -19.49
C ASN A 613 -2.04 20.83 -21.02
N THR A 614 -1.00 20.48 -21.77
CA THR A 614 -1.04 20.48 -23.24
C THR A 614 -2.13 19.57 -23.84
N HIS A 615 -2.60 18.56 -23.11
CA HIS A 615 -3.49 17.51 -23.63
C HIS A 615 -4.76 17.26 -22.81
N ARG A 616 -4.88 17.92 -21.65
CA ARG A 616 -5.93 17.67 -20.68
C ARG A 616 -6.39 18.98 -20.06
N ARG A 617 -7.69 19.05 -19.79
CA ARG A 617 -8.34 20.06 -18.98
C ARG A 617 -8.86 19.37 -17.73
N LEU A 618 -8.44 19.82 -16.56
CA LEU A 618 -8.78 19.19 -15.28
C LEU A 618 -9.64 20.17 -14.47
N ALA A 619 -10.74 19.66 -13.92
CA ALA A 619 -11.56 20.36 -12.95
C ALA A 619 -11.70 19.47 -11.71
N LEU A 620 -11.09 19.89 -10.60
CA LEU A 620 -11.34 19.32 -9.29
C LEU A 620 -12.59 19.99 -8.71
N VAL A 621 -13.63 19.20 -8.49
CA VAL A 621 -14.89 19.67 -7.88
C VAL A 621 -14.88 19.30 -6.42
N LEU A 622 -15.12 20.29 -5.57
CA LEU A 622 -15.33 20.19 -4.12
C LEU A 622 -16.81 20.48 -3.85
N PRO A 623 -17.65 19.43 -3.86
CA PRO A 623 -19.09 19.61 -3.90
C PRO A 623 -19.65 19.89 -2.51
N SER A 624 -20.74 20.65 -2.51
CA SER A 624 -21.55 20.95 -1.33
C SER A 624 -22.92 20.23 -1.36
N GLN A 625 -23.20 19.52 -2.46
CA GLN A 625 -24.45 18.83 -2.75
C GLN A 625 -24.16 17.48 -3.43
N ASP A 626 -25.12 16.56 -3.35
CA ASP A 626 -24.98 15.21 -3.91
C ASP A 626 -25.23 15.13 -5.42
N ILE A 627 -25.72 16.19 -6.05
CA ILE A 627 -25.94 16.24 -7.50
C ILE A 627 -25.10 17.38 -8.06
N PHE A 628 -24.30 17.08 -9.08
CA PHE A 628 -23.48 18.06 -9.77
C PHE A 628 -23.80 18.08 -11.26
N ASP A 629 -24.10 19.27 -11.79
CA ASP A 629 -24.33 19.49 -13.21
C ASP A 629 -23.01 19.81 -13.90
N LEU A 630 -22.57 18.94 -14.80
CA LEU A 630 -21.33 19.12 -15.56
C LEU A 630 -21.35 20.33 -16.52
N ASN A 631 -22.53 20.85 -16.88
CA ASN A 631 -22.62 22.05 -17.73
C ASN A 631 -22.04 23.30 -17.06
N THR A 632 -21.86 23.24 -15.74
CA THR A 632 -21.28 24.33 -14.93
C THR A 632 -19.76 24.43 -15.10
N LEU A 633 -19.13 23.39 -15.65
CA LEU A 633 -17.70 23.38 -15.91
C LEU A 633 -17.35 24.23 -17.14
N GLU A 634 -16.41 25.13 -16.94
CA GLU A 634 -15.84 26.00 -17.97
C GLU A 634 -14.76 25.28 -18.80
N PHE A 635 -15.11 24.14 -19.40
CA PHE A 635 -14.26 23.51 -20.41
C PHE A 635 -14.56 24.10 -21.81
N SER A 636 -13.54 24.52 -22.56
CA SER A 636 -13.67 24.91 -23.98
C SER A 636 -13.78 23.69 -24.90
N LEU A 637 -14.51 22.65 -24.48
CA LEU A 637 -14.53 21.35 -25.14
C LEU A 637 -15.84 21.14 -25.91
N ASP A 638 -15.72 20.99 -27.23
CA ASP A 638 -16.79 20.56 -28.14
C ASP A 638 -17.31 19.19 -27.70
N THR A 639 -18.59 19.11 -27.30
CA THR A 639 -19.50 17.94 -27.12
C THR A 639 -18.96 16.56 -26.66
N SER A 640 -17.69 16.46 -26.29
CA SER A 640 -16.95 15.22 -26.10
C SER A 640 -17.25 14.65 -24.72
N PRO A 641 -17.28 13.32 -24.59
CA PRO A 641 -17.44 12.70 -23.27
C PRO A 641 -16.28 13.10 -22.37
N VAL A 642 -16.59 13.34 -21.10
CA VAL A 642 -15.60 13.61 -20.05
C VAL A 642 -15.43 12.37 -19.19
N ARG A 643 -14.25 12.25 -18.58
CA ARG A 643 -13.96 11.18 -17.63
C ARG A 643 -14.02 11.71 -16.21
N ILE A 644 -14.76 11.04 -15.36
CA ILE A 644 -14.94 11.41 -13.95
C ILE A 644 -14.25 10.36 -13.10
N TYR A 645 -13.54 10.84 -12.09
CA TYR A 645 -12.88 10.04 -11.07
C TYR A 645 -13.47 10.41 -9.71
N HIS A 646 -14.15 9.46 -9.08
CA HIS A 646 -14.65 9.56 -7.72
C HIS A 646 -13.51 9.30 -6.74
N LEU A 647 -12.88 10.36 -6.24
CA LEU A 647 -11.55 10.28 -5.64
C LEU A 647 -11.54 9.45 -4.35
N CYS A 648 -12.61 9.50 -3.56
CA CYS A 648 -12.74 8.75 -2.31
C CYS A 648 -12.99 7.25 -2.49
N THR A 649 -13.46 6.79 -3.65
CA THR A 649 -13.75 5.37 -3.91
C THR A 649 -12.80 4.74 -4.92
N GLY A 650 -12.18 5.54 -5.78
CA GLY A 650 -11.42 5.10 -6.94
C GLY A 650 -12.30 4.65 -8.11
N GLU A 651 -13.61 4.86 -8.02
CA GLU A 651 -14.54 4.56 -9.12
C GLU A 651 -14.41 5.58 -10.25
N THR A 652 -14.67 5.14 -11.47
CA THR A 652 -14.56 5.95 -12.67
C THR A 652 -15.77 5.77 -13.56
N GLU A 653 -16.12 6.82 -14.29
CA GLU A 653 -17.17 6.78 -15.28
C GLU A 653 -16.85 7.72 -16.45
N THR A 654 -17.39 7.40 -17.62
CA THR A 654 -17.30 8.24 -18.82
C THR A 654 -18.71 8.66 -19.20
N VAL A 655 -18.97 9.96 -19.21
CA VAL A 655 -20.31 10.51 -19.42
C VAL A 655 -20.28 11.67 -20.40
N SER A 656 -21.43 11.96 -21.00
CA SER A 656 -21.62 13.16 -21.81
C SER A 656 -21.55 14.43 -20.96
N ARG A 657 -21.06 15.54 -21.52
CA ARG A 657 -20.92 16.83 -20.82
C ARG A 657 -22.22 17.36 -20.20
N ASN A 658 -23.37 17.02 -20.76
CA ASN A 658 -24.67 17.48 -20.26
C ASN A 658 -25.26 16.58 -19.16
N ALA A 659 -24.50 15.61 -18.65
CA ALA A 659 -24.95 14.72 -17.60
C ALA A 659 -24.97 15.41 -16.24
N GLN A 660 -25.95 15.04 -15.42
CA GLN A 660 -25.94 15.25 -13.98
C GLN A 660 -25.35 14.00 -13.33
N ILE A 661 -24.41 14.20 -12.42
CA ILE A 661 -23.72 13.10 -11.74
C ILE A 661 -24.16 13.09 -10.29
N LYS A 662 -24.39 11.89 -9.76
CA LYS A 662 -24.57 11.69 -8.33
C LYS A 662 -23.20 11.56 -7.66
N ILE A 663 -22.92 12.46 -6.73
CA ILE A 663 -21.73 12.44 -5.89
C ILE A 663 -22.11 11.84 -4.55
N GLN A 664 -21.28 10.91 -4.07
CA GLN A 664 -21.49 10.27 -2.79
C GLN A 664 -20.99 11.14 -1.64
N ASP A 665 -21.89 11.52 -0.74
CA ASP A 665 -21.60 12.18 0.55
C ASP A 665 -20.74 13.45 0.42
N GLY A 666 -20.96 14.23 -0.65
CA GLY A 666 -20.17 15.43 -0.94
C GLY A 666 -18.68 15.19 -1.20
N SER A 667 -18.27 13.96 -1.56
CA SER A 667 -16.86 13.62 -1.81
C SER A 667 -16.28 14.37 -3.02
N PRO A 668 -14.99 14.72 -3.01
CA PRO A 668 -14.35 15.39 -4.14
C PRO A 668 -14.27 14.47 -5.37
N ILE A 669 -14.46 15.06 -6.54
CA ILE A 669 -14.33 14.37 -7.83
C ILE A 669 -13.36 15.12 -8.74
N LEU A 670 -12.63 14.39 -9.58
CA LEU A 670 -11.83 14.98 -10.65
C LEU A 670 -12.49 14.70 -12.00
N VAL A 671 -12.79 15.76 -12.74
CA VAL A 671 -13.27 15.67 -14.12
C VAL A 671 -12.10 15.99 -15.06
N ILE A 672 -11.82 15.08 -15.99
CA ILE A 672 -10.79 15.23 -17.01
C ILE A 672 -11.48 15.29 -18.39
N GLY A 673 -11.26 16.39 -19.09
CA GLY A 673 -11.56 16.54 -20.52
C GLY A 673 -10.28 16.55 -21.35
N HIS A 674 -10.40 16.17 -22.63
CA HIS A 674 -9.29 16.13 -23.60
C HIS A 674 -9.32 17.32 -24.53
#